data_AF-A0A0V0U095-F1
#
_entry.id   AF-A0A0V0U095-F1
#
_cell.length_a   1.000
_cell.length_b   1.000
_cell.length_c   1.000
_cell.angle_alpha   90.00
_cell.angle_beta   90.00
_cell.angle_gamma   90.00
#
_symmetry.space_group_name_H-M   'P 1'
#
loop_
_entity.id
_entity.type
_entity.pdbx_description
1 polymer ?
#
loop_
_entity_poly.entity_id
_entity_poly.type
_entity_poly.pdbx_seq_one_letter_code
_entity_poly.pdbx_strand_id
1 'polypeptide(L)'
;MSFRDGYLFLYNTVQFIGWSLIFWKIVIGLLTGITLNHVYSVVGCQVEFFQTLALLEIVHSYTGLVRSPTVTTAIQVLSRLFILWPITHCVVEAQSSLGTFLYITAWSISEIVRYSFYALNILAVTPKFLIWLRQLIRFFQFHLFASITACSFRYTLFIGLYPLGVAGELLAVFAAMGPIGRRKLFTLEMPNMFNMSFNFYYSLFFIIPLYIPLLGSVDHLKPSASALEQISAVQKLLNRISFGLADFYILEIDRTLSDNSEMVLVKSWKDVRNRTLIKGTSGVALAFGVNAHLRNMYDVHIAWDGIRVELPAIVSPPHKQMMFKSIGRYRYFGNVCTFSYSFAWWNWSRWEYFIDWMALNGINLPLAHVGNEVVWKSVFQDFGLTDEEIDQHFAGPGFLAWIFPTANLLSAKCWIFNSTYSCLKFVHPSDPLFLQIGKAYMQKLENYFGLFHAYSADPFNEMVPNTFDVMFLRNVSFAIYNVMLSVDPKSVWVLQSWMFLSSERWLENENAKHFLTAVPTGSILVVDLYAEEYPLYEKFSGFYNQPFIWCMLHNFGGVQGLYGNLARINQKLADVSTVSNISMVGTGLSMEGIDQNYVVYQMALDRFWSPNNQKVDLAAWYTYIYIWIVQYCIQRYGRLETDVISACKLLLNNVYCAEHIFFHCKLNSVIDEDTRNWLKNRFLSNDHHNIGILTLRPKFGMKEQGVGITKSIYTAWGAFLQSSRTCQESEIYINDLVELTKHALMLTGAKLYEQLQASYIRKYGQEFLENAAAVERVLSDLEWISKTHSRSMLSKWIEIARANGKTAAQSDQLEENLRMQVTIWGPQGEIVDYARKQWAALFSEYYLPRWRLFFAHLYADILQLETFNQTLLNSRLFHEIELPFALQKIPNIDQPTGNTVVVSKILYNRYRIIK
;
A
#
# COMPACT_ATOMS: atom_id res chain seq x y z
N MET A 1 -20.52 52.45 -4.94
CA MET A 1 -20.06 51.42 -5.90
C MET A 1 -18.86 51.99 -6.65
N SER A 2 -17.75 51.26 -6.77
CA SER A 2 -16.61 51.72 -7.58
C SER A 2 -16.98 51.69 -9.08
N PHE A 3 -16.28 52.44 -9.94
CA PHE A 3 -16.52 52.42 -11.40
C PHE A 3 -16.41 50.99 -11.97
N ARG A 4 -15.45 50.21 -11.48
CA ARG A 4 -15.25 48.80 -11.80
C ARG A 4 -16.47 47.95 -11.43
N ASP A 5 -16.98 48.11 -10.21
CA ASP A 5 -18.13 47.33 -9.73
C ASP A 5 -19.41 47.72 -10.49
N GLY A 6 -19.58 49.00 -10.84
CA GLY A 6 -20.66 49.50 -11.69
C GLY A 6 -20.70 48.89 -13.07
N TYR A 7 -19.54 48.87 -13.74
CA TYR A 7 -19.40 48.25 -15.05
C TYR A 7 -19.68 46.73 -15.01
N LEU A 8 -19.08 46.00 -14.06
CA LEU A 8 -19.27 44.55 -13.94
C LEU A 8 -20.72 44.20 -13.59
N PHE A 9 -21.38 45.00 -12.75
CA PHE A 9 -22.79 44.80 -12.45
C PHE A 9 -23.66 44.95 -13.70
N LEU A 10 -23.41 45.99 -14.51
CA LEU A 10 -24.14 46.21 -15.76
C LEU A 10 -23.90 45.07 -16.75
N TYR A 11 -22.65 44.66 -16.97
CA TYR A 11 -22.30 43.56 -17.87
C TYR A 11 -23.00 42.25 -17.49
N ASN A 12 -22.89 41.85 -16.21
CA ASN A 12 -23.51 40.61 -15.72
C ASN A 12 -25.04 40.69 -15.81
N THR A 13 -25.64 41.86 -15.58
CA THR A 13 -27.09 42.03 -15.70
C THR A 13 -27.57 41.91 -17.15
N VAL A 14 -26.84 42.51 -18.10
CA VAL A 14 -27.14 42.41 -19.54
C VAL A 14 -27.04 40.96 -20.02
N GLN A 15 -25.97 40.26 -19.63
CA GLN A 15 -25.80 38.84 -19.97
C GLN A 15 -26.89 37.96 -19.35
N PHE A 16 -27.24 38.19 -18.08
CA PHE A 16 -28.32 37.47 -17.40
C PHE A 16 -29.68 37.64 -18.11
N ILE A 17 -30.04 38.87 -18.49
CA ILE A 17 -31.28 39.16 -19.21
C ILE A 17 -31.25 38.48 -20.59
N GLY A 18 -30.12 38.57 -21.30
CA GLY A 18 -29.94 37.94 -22.61
C GLY A 18 -30.19 36.43 -22.61
N TRP A 19 -29.51 35.71 -21.72
CA TRP A 19 -29.68 34.25 -21.59
C TRP A 19 -31.06 33.85 -21.06
N SER A 20 -31.67 34.67 -20.21
CA SER A 20 -33.05 34.45 -19.75
C SER A 20 -34.07 34.60 -20.88
N LEU A 21 -33.88 35.57 -21.78
CA LEU A 21 -34.72 35.76 -22.97
C LEU A 21 -34.57 34.61 -23.97
N ILE A 22 -33.36 34.10 -24.16
CA ILE A 22 -33.10 32.92 -25.00
C ILE A 22 -33.85 31.72 -24.43
N PHE A 23 -33.69 31.44 -23.14
CA PHE A 23 -34.37 30.32 -22.48
C PHE A 23 -35.90 30.44 -22.54
N TRP A 24 -36.43 31.64 -22.31
CA TRP A 24 -37.86 31.93 -22.41
C TRP A 24 -38.41 31.67 -23.81
N LYS A 25 -37.71 32.10 -24.87
CA LYS A 25 -38.10 31.84 -26.26
C LYS A 25 -38.09 30.35 -26.60
N ILE A 26 -37.14 29.58 -26.07
CA ILE A 26 -37.12 28.11 -26.23
C ILE A 26 -38.38 27.51 -25.61
N VAL A 27 -38.69 27.86 -24.36
CA VAL A 27 -39.86 27.31 -23.64
C VAL A 27 -41.18 27.67 -24.34
N ILE A 28 -41.38 28.93 -24.71
CA ILE A 28 -42.59 29.35 -25.44
C ILE A 28 -42.67 28.68 -26.80
N GLY A 29 -41.58 28.63 -27.55
CA GLY A 29 -41.56 27.99 -28.87
C GLY A 29 -41.99 26.53 -28.82
N LEU A 30 -41.56 25.79 -27.79
CA LEU A 30 -41.99 24.41 -27.59
C LEU A 30 -43.47 24.30 -27.20
N LEU A 31 -43.98 25.22 -26.39
CA LEU A 31 -45.40 25.26 -26.01
C LEU A 31 -46.33 25.67 -27.16
N THR A 32 -45.85 26.45 -28.12
CA THR A 32 -46.60 26.88 -29.32
C THR A 32 -46.47 25.91 -30.50
N GLY A 33 -45.81 24.77 -30.32
CA GLY A 33 -45.75 23.68 -31.31
C GLY A 33 -44.54 23.67 -32.23
N ILE A 34 -43.49 24.44 -31.95
CA ILE A 34 -42.22 24.36 -32.71
C ILE A 34 -41.54 23.03 -32.39
N THR A 35 -41.11 22.31 -33.44
CA THR A 35 -40.37 21.06 -33.29
C THR A 35 -38.94 21.31 -32.81
N LEU A 36 -38.37 20.36 -32.04
CA LEU A 36 -37.04 20.47 -31.43
C LEU A 36 -35.93 20.85 -32.44
N ASN A 37 -36.10 20.48 -33.70
CA ASN A 37 -35.13 20.71 -34.79
C ASN A 37 -35.18 22.15 -35.35
N HIS A 38 -36.14 22.98 -34.96
CA HIS A 38 -36.28 24.37 -35.44
C HIS A 38 -36.02 25.40 -34.33
N VAL A 39 -35.42 24.99 -33.23
CA VAL A 39 -35.11 25.91 -32.12
C VAL A 39 -34.08 26.95 -32.53
N TYR A 40 -33.06 26.57 -33.31
CA TYR A 40 -32.03 27.52 -33.78
C TYR A 40 -32.59 28.67 -34.61
N SER A 41 -33.62 28.45 -35.45
CA SER A 41 -34.20 29.53 -36.26
C SER A 41 -34.90 30.61 -35.44
N VAL A 42 -35.26 30.32 -34.19
CA VAL A 42 -35.94 31.25 -33.28
C VAL A 42 -34.97 32.01 -32.38
N VAL A 43 -33.87 31.34 -31.94
CA VAL A 43 -32.94 31.89 -30.95
C VAL A 43 -31.50 32.10 -31.44
N GLY A 44 -31.17 31.70 -32.67
CA GLY A 44 -29.80 31.69 -33.19
C GLY A 44 -29.12 33.05 -33.15
N CYS A 45 -29.79 34.10 -33.63
CA CYS A 45 -29.27 35.47 -33.62
C CYS A 45 -28.96 35.97 -32.18
N GLN A 46 -29.80 35.61 -31.20
CA GLN A 46 -29.56 35.99 -29.81
C GLN A 46 -28.40 35.19 -29.20
N VAL A 47 -28.30 33.88 -29.46
CA VAL A 47 -27.20 33.04 -28.97
C VAL A 47 -25.87 33.49 -29.56
N GLU A 48 -25.82 33.80 -30.86
CA GLU A 48 -24.64 34.36 -31.55
C GLU A 48 -24.17 35.66 -30.91
N PHE A 49 -25.09 36.59 -30.62
CA PHE A 49 -24.77 37.86 -30.01
C PHE A 49 -24.22 37.71 -28.57
N PHE A 50 -24.93 37.02 -27.68
CA PHE A 50 -24.55 36.93 -26.27
C PHE A 50 -23.33 36.02 -26.02
N GLN A 51 -23.17 34.95 -26.81
CA GLN A 51 -21.97 34.11 -26.73
C GLN A 51 -20.73 34.84 -27.29
N THR A 52 -20.87 35.67 -28.32
CA THR A 52 -19.77 36.50 -28.84
C THR A 52 -19.38 37.60 -27.85
N LEU A 53 -20.36 38.16 -27.12
CA LEU A 53 -20.12 39.12 -26.05
C LEU A 53 -19.28 38.54 -24.88
N ALA A 54 -19.17 37.21 -24.77
CA ALA A 54 -18.30 36.53 -23.81
C ALA A 54 -16.80 36.71 -24.12
N LEU A 55 -16.41 37.18 -25.31
CA LEU A 55 -15.01 37.58 -25.59
C LEU A 55 -14.52 38.68 -24.65
N LEU A 56 -15.43 39.54 -24.17
CA LEU A 56 -15.10 40.54 -23.15
C LEU A 56 -14.64 39.89 -21.84
N GLU A 57 -15.02 38.65 -21.52
CA GLU A 57 -14.53 37.94 -20.34
C GLU A 57 -13.03 37.62 -20.43
N ILE A 58 -12.53 37.35 -21.64
CA ILE A 58 -11.09 37.19 -21.88
C ILE A 58 -10.38 38.52 -21.61
N VAL A 59 -10.95 39.64 -22.07
CA VAL A 59 -10.41 40.97 -21.82
C VAL A 59 -10.46 41.32 -20.33
N HIS A 60 -11.54 41.01 -19.62
CA HIS A 60 -11.68 41.26 -18.18
C HIS A 60 -10.67 40.46 -17.35
N SER A 61 -10.39 39.22 -17.74
CA SER A 61 -9.38 38.38 -17.08
C SER A 61 -7.95 38.81 -17.39
N TYR A 62 -7.66 39.19 -18.65
CA TYR A 62 -6.34 39.69 -19.08
C TYR A 62 -5.97 41.03 -18.42
N THR A 63 -6.92 41.95 -18.34
CA THR A 63 -6.72 43.29 -17.73
C THR A 63 -6.74 43.26 -16.19
N GLY A 64 -6.94 42.09 -15.57
CA GLY A 64 -7.04 41.94 -14.11
C GLY A 64 -8.32 42.51 -13.49
N LEU A 65 -9.28 42.94 -14.31
CA LEU A 65 -10.58 43.48 -13.89
C LEU A 65 -11.40 42.42 -13.12
N VAL A 66 -11.19 41.14 -13.47
CA VAL A 66 -11.65 39.95 -12.73
C VAL A 66 -10.46 39.02 -12.46
N ARG A 67 -10.38 38.47 -11.24
CA ARG A 67 -9.31 37.54 -10.81
C ARG A 67 -9.58 36.10 -11.32
N SER A 68 -9.42 35.89 -12.63
CA SER A 68 -9.55 34.58 -13.29
C SER A 68 -8.33 34.31 -14.19
N PRO A 69 -7.84 33.05 -14.32
CA PRO A 69 -6.72 32.76 -15.22
C PRO A 69 -7.13 32.99 -16.68
N THR A 70 -6.36 33.82 -17.40
CA THR A 70 -6.70 34.25 -18.77
C THR A 70 -6.74 33.08 -19.76
N VAL A 71 -5.77 32.15 -19.69
CA VAL A 71 -5.68 31.01 -20.60
C VAL A 71 -6.89 30.10 -20.48
N THR A 72 -7.32 29.76 -19.26
CA THR A 72 -8.48 28.90 -19.04
C THR A 72 -9.79 29.57 -19.48
N THR A 73 -9.91 30.89 -19.24
CA THR A 73 -11.08 31.68 -19.71
C THR A 73 -11.12 31.72 -21.24
N ALA A 74 -9.96 31.88 -21.89
CA ALA A 74 -9.86 31.88 -23.35
C ALA A 74 -10.25 30.53 -23.95
N ILE A 75 -9.76 29.41 -23.41
CA ILE A 75 -10.11 28.06 -23.88
C ILE A 75 -11.63 27.82 -23.76
N GLN A 76 -12.24 28.21 -22.63
CA GLN A 76 -13.67 28.02 -22.38
C GLN A 76 -14.57 28.84 -23.31
N VAL A 77 -14.16 30.07 -23.64
CA VAL A 77 -14.94 30.95 -24.53
C VAL A 77 -14.74 30.55 -26.00
N LEU A 78 -13.50 30.26 -26.40
CA LEU A 78 -13.16 29.89 -27.77
C LEU A 78 -13.72 28.53 -28.17
N SER A 79 -13.80 27.56 -27.25
CA SER A 79 -14.41 26.25 -27.55
C SER A 79 -15.90 26.36 -27.90
N ARG A 80 -16.66 27.19 -27.17
CA ARG A 80 -18.08 27.44 -27.47
C ARG A 80 -18.28 28.24 -28.74
N LEU A 81 -17.40 29.19 -29.02
CA LEU A 81 -17.43 29.94 -30.28
C LEU A 81 -17.08 29.06 -31.48
N PHE A 82 -16.21 28.07 -31.31
CA PHE A 82 -15.90 27.07 -32.33
C PHE A 82 -17.12 26.22 -32.70
N ILE A 83 -17.91 25.79 -31.71
CA ILE A 83 -19.17 25.08 -31.98
C ILE A 83 -20.21 26.03 -32.59
N LEU A 84 -20.31 27.26 -32.13
CA LEU A 84 -21.37 28.16 -32.58
C LEU A 84 -21.16 28.65 -34.02
N TRP A 85 -19.96 29.11 -34.38
CA TRP A 85 -19.71 29.77 -35.67
C TRP A 85 -19.33 28.75 -36.77
N PRO A 86 -18.17 28.08 -36.75
CA PRO A 86 -17.79 27.09 -37.77
C PRO A 86 -18.77 25.93 -37.96
N ILE A 87 -19.43 25.46 -36.89
CA ILE A 87 -20.27 24.27 -36.93
C ILE A 87 -21.74 24.66 -37.11
N THR A 88 -22.34 25.35 -36.14
CA THR A 88 -23.80 25.61 -36.17
C THR A 88 -24.21 26.72 -37.14
N HIS A 89 -23.50 27.86 -37.19
CA HIS A 89 -23.85 28.96 -38.08
C HIS A 89 -23.61 28.60 -39.55
N CYS A 90 -22.48 27.98 -39.88
CA CYS A 90 -22.10 27.68 -41.26
C CYS A 90 -22.72 26.40 -41.85
N VAL A 91 -23.31 25.51 -41.04
CA VAL A 91 -23.89 24.25 -41.51
C VAL A 91 -25.37 24.13 -41.10
N VAL A 92 -26.26 24.28 -42.08
CA VAL A 92 -27.72 24.22 -41.88
C VAL A 92 -28.17 22.88 -41.29
N GLU A 93 -27.55 21.78 -41.69
CA GLU A 93 -27.86 20.45 -41.17
C GLU A 93 -27.50 20.28 -39.68
N ALA A 94 -26.52 21.05 -39.18
CA ALA A 94 -26.20 21.10 -37.76
C ALA A 94 -27.24 21.91 -36.97
N GLN A 95 -27.80 22.97 -37.56
CA GLN A 95 -28.86 23.80 -36.95
C GLN A 95 -30.11 22.99 -36.65
N SER A 96 -30.44 22.03 -37.51
CA SER A 96 -31.58 21.12 -37.36
C SER A 96 -31.28 19.85 -36.57
N SER A 97 -30.06 19.72 -36.02
CA SER A 97 -29.69 18.56 -35.22
C SER A 97 -30.26 18.64 -33.80
N LEU A 98 -30.56 17.47 -33.22
CA LEU A 98 -30.89 17.37 -31.80
C LEU A 98 -29.76 17.95 -30.93
N GLY A 99 -28.51 17.85 -31.38
CA GLY A 99 -27.35 18.37 -30.66
C GLY A 99 -27.42 19.86 -30.38
N THR A 100 -27.86 20.64 -31.38
CA THR A 100 -28.01 22.10 -31.27
C THR A 100 -29.04 22.53 -30.24
N PHE A 101 -30.17 21.81 -30.16
CA PHE A 101 -31.14 22.03 -29.10
C PHE A 101 -30.54 21.76 -27.71
N LEU A 102 -29.87 20.62 -27.55
CA LEU A 102 -29.33 20.17 -26.27
C LEU A 102 -28.28 21.12 -25.68
N TYR A 103 -27.29 21.56 -26.48
CA TYR A 103 -26.26 22.45 -25.96
C TYR A 103 -26.78 23.87 -25.72
N ILE A 104 -27.69 24.40 -26.56
CA ILE A 104 -28.25 25.75 -26.37
C ILE A 104 -29.09 25.80 -25.09
N THR A 105 -29.91 24.77 -24.82
CA THR A 105 -30.68 24.67 -23.58
C THR A 105 -29.75 24.54 -22.37
N ALA A 106 -28.71 23.70 -22.46
CA ALA A 106 -27.75 23.50 -21.38
C ALA A 106 -26.96 24.78 -21.06
N TRP A 107 -26.44 25.48 -22.09
CA TRP A 107 -25.74 26.75 -21.95
C TRP A 107 -26.68 27.79 -21.33
N SER A 108 -27.91 27.94 -21.84
CA SER A 108 -28.84 28.95 -21.32
C SER A 108 -29.11 28.79 -19.82
N ILE A 109 -29.36 27.57 -19.34
CA ILE A 109 -29.61 27.33 -17.91
C ILE A 109 -28.34 27.61 -17.08
N SER A 110 -27.16 27.19 -17.57
CA SER A 110 -25.89 27.43 -16.89
C SER A 110 -25.57 28.94 -16.78
N GLU A 111 -25.76 29.68 -17.87
CA GLU A 111 -25.40 31.09 -17.96
C GLU A 111 -26.33 31.99 -17.13
N ILE A 112 -27.63 31.69 -17.10
CA ILE A 112 -28.60 32.39 -16.23
C ILE A 112 -28.16 32.33 -14.76
N VAL A 113 -27.75 31.16 -14.28
CA VAL A 113 -27.29 30.99 -12.89
C VAL A 113 -25.94 31.68 -12.67
N ARG A 114 -25.02 31.60 -13.63
CA ARG A 114 -23.67 32.21 -13.54
C ARG A 114 -23.75 33.74 -13.43
N TYR A 115 -24.45 34.39 -14.36
CA TYR A 115 -24.49 35.84 -14.42
C TYR A 115 -25.38 36.46 -13.33
N SER A 116 -26.49 35.82 -12.95
CA SER A 116 -27.31 36.27 -11.81
C SER A 116 -26.52 36.26 -10.50
N PHE A 117 -25.72 35.22 -10.28
CA PHE A 117 -24.83 35.16 -9.13
C PHE A 117 -23.80 36.29 -9.16
N TYR A 118 -23.11 36.51 -10.29
CA TYR A 118 -22.08 37.54 -10.36
C TYR A 118 -22.64 38.95 -10.16
N ALA A 119 -23.82 39.26 -10.69
CA ALA A 119 -24.48 40.54 -10.47
C ALA A 119 -24.86 40.76 -8.99
N LEU A 120 -25.49 39.77 -8.34
CA LEU A 120 -25.94 39.89 -6.95
C LEU A 120 -24.80 39.81 -5.92
N ASN A 121 -23.70 39.16 -6.26
CA ASN A 121 -22.52 39.09 -5.41
C ASN A 121 -21.79 40.43 -5.32
N ILE A 122 -21.85 41.26 -6.37
CA ILE A 122 -21.31 42.63 -6.35
C ILE A 122 -22.12 43.52 -5.40
N LEU A 123 -23.43 43.29 -5.29
CA LEU A 123 -24.32 44.03 -4.37
C LEU A 123 -24.31 43.49 -2.94
N ALA A 124 -23.60 42.39 -2.66
CA ALA A 124 -23.61 41.66 -1.39
C ALA A 124 -25.00 41.17 -0.92
N VAL A 125 -26.01 41.11 -1.82
CA VAL A 125 -27.38 40.66 -1.53
C VAL A 125 -27.65 39.30 -2.19
N THR A 126 -26.69 38.38 -2.15
CA THR A 126 -26.87 37.08 -2.82
C THR A 126 -27.74 36.14 -1.97
N PRO A 127 -28.92 35.69 -2.45
CA PRO A 127 -29.75 34.73 -1.74
C PRO A 127 -29.03 33.40 -1.53
N LYS A 128 -29.24 32.75 -0.37
CA LYS A 128 -28.67 31.42 -0.07
C LYS A 128 -29.00 30.37 -1.15
N PHE A 129 -30.15 30.50 -1.81
CA PHE A 129 -30.56 29.65 -2.94
C PHE A 129 -29.66 29.80 -4.19
N LEU A 130 -29.20 31.01 -4.51
CA LEU A 130 -28.29 31.23 -5.65
C LEU A 130 -26.85 30.82 -5.32
N ILE A 131 -26.43 30.95 -4.07
CA ILE A 131 -25.16 30.37 -3.58
C ILE A 131 -25.20 28.84 -3.69
N TRP A 132 -26.32 28.23 -3.29
CA TRP A 132 -26.60 26.79 -3.42
C TRP A 132 -26.58 26.33 -4.88
N LEU A 133 -27.27 27.04 -5.80
CA LEU A 133 -27.26 26.76 -7.24
C LEU A 133 -25.86 26.96 -7.88
N ARG A 134 -25.07 27.94 -7.43
CA ARG A 134 -23.71 28.13 -7.94
C ARG A 134 -22.74 27.05 -7.44
N GLN A 135 -22.80 26.67 -6.16
CA GLN A 135 -21.94 25.59 -5.62
C GLN A 135 -22.21 24.26 -6.32
N LEU A 136 -23.47 24.03 -6.70
CA LEU A 136 -23.93 22.94 -7.54
C LEU A 136 -23.32 22.97 -8.96
N ILE A 137 -23.18 24.14 -9.58
CA ILE A 137 -22.60 24.31 -10.93
C ILE A 137 -21.06 24.31 -10.93
N ARG A 138 -20.43 24.91 -9.92
CA ARG A 138 -18.98 25.14 -9.86
C ARG A 138 -18.17 23.86 -9.58
N PHE A 139 -18.83 22.79 -9.13
CA PHE A 139 -18.21 21.49 -8.85
C PHE A 139 -17.63 20.81 -10.12
N PHE A 140 -18.04 21.21 -11.33
CA PHE A 140 -17.60 20.57 -12.59
C PHE A 140 -16.86 21.49 -13.57
N GLN A 141 -16.90 22.81 -13.44
CA GLN A 141 -16.19 23.73 -14.35
C GLN A 141 -14.66 23.66 -14.22
N PHE A 142 -14.15 23.05 -13.14
CA PHE A 142 -12.74 22.75 -12.89
C PHE A 142 -12.43 21.24 -12.84
N HIS A 143 -13.43 20.38 -13.07
CA HIS A 143 -13.32 18.91 -13.03
C HIS A 143 -13.81 18.33 -14.36
N LEU A 144 -13.21 18.77 -15.45
CA LEU A 144 -13.51 18.28 -16.79
C LEU A 144 -12.92 16.87 -17.08
N PHE A 145 -12.45 16.13 -16.06
CA PHE A 145 -11.71 14.88 -16.28
C PHE A 145 -12.02 13.69 -15.35
N ALA A 146 -13.04 13.73 -14.48
CA ALA A 146 -13.35 12.55 -13.67
C ALA A 146 -14.86 12.32 -13.47
N SER A 147 -15.25 11.11 -13.86
CA SER A 147 -16.58 10.51 -13.89
C SER A 147 -17.22 10.31 -12.51
N ILE A 148 -18.56 10.22 -12.55
CA ILE A 148 -19.52 10.27 -11.44
C ILE A 148 -19.77 8.88 -10.83
N THR A 149 -19.84 8.78 -9.51
CA THR A 149 -21.01 8.33 -8.68
C THR A 149 -20.55 7.96 -7.25
N ALA A 150 -21.22 8.18 -6.13
CA ALA A 150 -22.28 9.09 -5.69
C ALA A 150 -22.37 8.95 -4.14
N CYS A 151 -22.33 10.04 -3.36
CA CYS A 151 -22.81 10.12 -1.96
C CYS A 151 -22.76 11.60 -1.55
N SER A 152 -23.80 12.34 -1.14
CA SER A 152 -25.22 12.12 -0.90
C SER A 152 -25.94 13.46 -1.09
N PHE A 153 -27.09 13.45 -1.78
CA PHE A 153 -28.23 14.37 -1.61
C PHE A 153 -27.98 15.82 -1.13
N ARG A 154 -27.09 16.52 -1.80
CA ARG A 154 -27.25 17.95 -2.09
C ARG A 154 -26.75 18.15 -3.52
N TYR A 155 -27.51 18.87 -4.36
CA TYR A 155 -27.06 19.51 -5.61
C TYR A 155 -27.23 18.68 -6.95
N THR A 156 -28.35 18.84 -7.68
CA THR A 156 -28.81 17.94 -8.79
C THR A 156 -28.87 18.52 -10.23
N LEU A 157 -28.69 19.83 -10.45
CA LEU A 157 -28.85 20.50 -11.75
C LEU A 157 -27.70 20.25 -12.78
N PHE A 158 -26.41 20.26 -12.39
CA PHE A 158 -25.28 20.19 -13.35
C PHE A 158 -24.93 18.77 -13.81
N ILE A 159 -25.33 17.75 -13.04
CA ILE A 159 -25.22 16.32 -13.38
C ILE A 159 -25.98 16.00 -14.68
N GLY A 160 -27.10 16.68 -14.93
CA GLY A 160 -27.83 16.61 -16.19
C GLY A 160 -27.26 17.54 -17.26
N LEU A 161 -27.04 18.82 -16.93
CA LEU A 161 -26.73 19.86 -17.93
C LEU A 161 -25.37 19.68 -18.61
N TYR A 162 -24.37 19.14 -17.92
CA TYR A 162 -23.03 19.02 -18.50
C TYR A 162 -22.90 17.88 -19.52
N PRO A 163 -23.32 16.62 -19.23
CA PRO A 163 -23.42 15.59 -20.26
C PRO A 163 -24.37 15.99 -21.39
N LEU A 164 -25.45 16.71 -21.09
CA LEU A 164 -26.39 17.23 -22.10
C LEU A 164 -25.72 18.24 -23.03
N GLY A 165 -24.91 19.15 -22.48
CA GLY A 165 -24.15 20.13 -23.24
C GLY A 165 -23.08 19.48 -24.12
N VAL A 166 -22.26 18.61 -23.54
CA VAL A 166 -21.17 17.92 -24.29
C VAL A 166 -21.72 16.96 -25.35
N ALA A 167 -22.75 16.17 -25.02
CA ALA A 167 -23.42 15.32 -26.00
C ALA A 167 -24.08 16.18 -27.09
N GLY A 168 -24.63 17.33 -26.73
CA GLY A 168 -25.19 18.30 -27.66
C GLY A 168 -24.15 18.83 -28.65
N GLU A 169 -22.99 19.28 -28.15
CA GLU A 169 -21.87 19.77 -28.95
C GLU A 169 -21.34 18.67 -29.89
N LEU A 170 -21.11 17.45 -29.38
CA LEU A 170 -20.62 16.32 -30.19
C LEU A 170 -21.61 15.88 -31.27
N LEU A 171 -22.92 15.84 -30.96
CA LEU A 171 -23.95 15.52 -31.93
C LEU A 171 -24.07 16.59 -33.02
N ALA A 172 -23.88 17.87 -32.67
CA ALA A 172 -23.84 18.97 -33.63
C ALA A 172 -22.60 18.87 -34.55
N VAL A 173 -21.42 18.56 -34.00
CA VAL A 173 -20.21 18.30 -34.79
C VAL A 173 -20.42 17.10 -35.72
N PHE A 174 -20.97 16.00 -35.21
CA PHE A 174 -21.22 14.79 -36.01
C PHE A 174 -22.21 15.05 -37.16
N ALA A 175 -23.28 15.81 -36.91
CA ALA A 175 -24.22 16.25 -37.93
C ALA A 175 -23.56 17.15 -39.00
N ALA A 176 -22.57 17.95 -38.61
CA ALA A 176 -21.84 18.85 -39.51
C ALA A 176 -20.76 18.16 -40.35
N MET A 177 -20.17 17.05 -39.86
CA MET A 177 -19.04 16.38 -40.53
C MET A 177 -19.37 15.91 -41.96
N GLY A 178 -20.53 15.27 -42.17
CA GLY A 178 -20.95 14.81 -43.49
C GLY A 178 -21.05 15.94 -44.52
N PRO A 179 -21.81 17.01 -44.23
CA PRO A 179 -21.88 18.21 -45.07
C PRO A 179 -20.53 18.91 -45.27
N ILE A 180 -19.70 19.05 -44.23
CA ILE A 180 -18.38 19.68 -44.30
C ILE A 180 -17.45 18.92 -45.25
N GLY A 181 -17.43 17.58 -45.17
CA GLY A 181 -16.63 16.75 -46.07
C GLY A 181 -17.08 16.81 -47.53
N ARG A 182 -18.40 16.90 -47.79
CA ARG A 182 -18.95 16.99 -49.16
C ARG A 182 -18.81 18.37 -49.77
N ARG A 183 -19.03 19.43 -49.00
CA ARG A 183 -18.97 20.83 -49.44
C ARG A 183 -17.57 21.45 -49.31
N LYS A 184 -16.61 20.70 -48.74
CA LYS A 184 -15.22 21.13 -48.46
C LYS A 184 -15.15 22.47 -47.72
N LEU A 185 -16.07 22.69 -46.77
CA LEU A 185 -16.11 23.92 -45.98
C LEU A 185 -14.80 24.07 -45.18
N PHE A 186 -14.23 25.27 -45.18
CA PHE A 186 -12.97 25.61 -44.49
C PHE A 186 -11.78 24.71 -44.85
N THR A 187 -11.79 24.06 -46.02
CA THR A 187 -10.71 23.21 -46.52
C THR A 187 -9.87 23.98 -47.55
N LEU A 188 -8.57 24.09 -47.32
CA LEU A 188 -7.59 24.64 -48.24
C LEU A 188 -6.93 23.50 -49.01
N GLU A 189 -7.22 23.41 -50.30
CA GLU A 189 -6.59 22.45 -51.22
C GLU A 189 -5.38 23.08 -51.91
N MET A 190 -4.45 22.23 -52.34
CA MET A 190 -3.31 22.67 -53.14
C MET A 190 -3.66 22.65 -54.64
N PRO A 191 -3.10 23.57 -55.45
CA PRO A 191 -2.09 24.57 -55.09
C PRO A 191 -2.71 25.88 -54.56
N ASN A 192 -2.14 26.44 -53.49
CA ASN A 192 -2.45 27.78 -52.98
C ASN A 192 -1.15 28.56 -52.71
N MET A 193 -1.25 29.89 -52.54
CA MET A 193 -0.08 30.78 -52.40
C MET A 193 0.85 30.42 -51.22
N PHE A 194 0.35 29.71 -50.22
CA PHE A 194 1.11 29.31 -49.04
C PHE A 194 1.68 27.88 -49.15
N ASN A 195 1.39 27.15 -50.23
CA ASN A 195 1.79 25.75 -50.43
C ASN A 195 1.43 24.83 -49.25
N MET A 196 0.27 25.04 -48.62
CA MET A 196 -0.19 24.27 -47.45
C MET A 196 -1.59 23.70 -47.68
N SER A 197 -1.81 22.42 -47.41
CA SER A 197 -3.15 21.84 -47.37
C SER A 197 -3.70 21.80 -45.94
N PHE A 198 -4.92 22.31 -45.73
CA PHE A 198 -5.65 22.18 -44.47
C PHE A 198 -7.02 21.61 -44.75
N ASN A 199 -7.38 20.51 -44.09
CA ASN A 199 -8.67 19.87 -44.28
C ASN A 199 -9.44 19.88 -42.96
N PHE A 200 -10.50 20.69 -42.94
CA PHE A 200 -11.30 20.89 -41.74
C PHE A 200 -12.01 19.61 -41.31
N TYR A 201 -12.45 18.77 -42.25
CA TYR A 201 -13.09 17.48 -41.96
C TYR A 201 -12.15 16.54 -41.18
N TYR A 202 -10.89 16.43 -41.57
CA TYR A 202 -9.90 15.63 -40.81
C TYR A 202 -9.54 16.28 -39.47
N SER A 203 -9.52 17.61 -39.37
CA SER A 203 -9.28 18.28 -38.08
C SER A 203 -10.38 17.98 -37.05
N LEU A 204 -11.64 17.82 -37.47
CA LEU A 204 -12.74 17.45 -36.58
C LEU A 204 -12.59 16.02 -36.02
N PHE A 205 -12.00 15.10 -36.78
CA PHE A 205 -11.65 13.75 -36.29
C PHE A 205 -10.61 13.76 -35.17
N PHE A 206 -9.71 14.74 -35.14
CA PHE A 206 -8.73 14.90 -34.05
C PHE A 206 -9.32 15.63 -32.83
N ILE A 207 -10.35 16.46 -33.04
CA ILE A 207 -11.02 17.19 -31.96
C ILE A 207 -11.97 16.27 -31.17
N ILE A 208 -12.65 15.31 -31.83
CA ILE A 208 -13.59 14.38 -31.17
C ILE A 208 -12.95 13.55 -30.02
N PRO A 209 -11.74 12.96 -30.17
CA PRO A 209 -11.05 12.25 -29.09
C PRO A 209 -10.66 13.15 -27.91
N LEU A 210 -10.44 14.45 -28.13
CA LEU A 210 -10.13 15.40 -27.06
C LEU A 210 -11.33 15.64 -26.11
N TYR A 211 -12.54 15.25 -26.54
CA TYR A 211 -13.75 15.25 -25.70
C TYR A 211 -13.95 13.95 -24.90
N ILE A 212 -13.14 12.90 -25.13
CA ILE A 212 -13.19 11.64 -24.38
C ILE A 212 -12.21 11.76 -23.19
N PRO A 213 -12.66 11.66 -21.93
CA PRO A 213 -11.75 11.59 -20.80
C PRO A 213 -10.93 10.30 -20.94
N LEU A 214 -9.64 10.42 -21.28
CA LEU A 214 -8.67 9.35 -21.08
C LEU A 214 -8.56 9.13 -19.57
N LEU A 215 -9.35 8.20 -19.04
CA LEU A 215 -9.16 7.66 -17.70
C LEU A 215 -7.80 7.00 -17.69
N GLY A 216 -6.80 7.65 -17.09
CA GLY A 216 -5.48 7.07 -16.95
C GLY A 216 -5.59 5.75 -16.21
N SER A 217 -5.08 4.70 -16.85
CA SER A 217 -5.09 3.35 -16.31
C SER A 217 -3.66 2.84 -16.20
N VAL A 218 -3.39 2.15 -15.09
CA VAL A 218 -2.14 1.39 -14.88
C VAL A 218 -2.10 0.12 -15.72
N ASP A 219 -2.96 -0.01 -16.72
CA ASP A 219 -3.09 -1.22 -17.54
C ASP A 219 -1.88 -1.55 -18.40
N HIS A 220 -1.04 -0.56 -18.64
CA HIS A 220 0.17 -0.70 -19.43
C HIS A 220 1.31 -1.36 -18.66
N LEU A 221 1.24 -1.45 -17.33
CA LEU A 221 2.21 -2.21 -16.51
C LEU A 221 2.00 -3.71 -16.75
N LYS A 222 2.80 -4.27 -17.66
CA LYS A 222 2.75 -5.67 -18.08
C LYS A 222 4.17 -6.20 -18.25
N PRO A 223 4.39 -7.52 -18.15
CA PRO A 223 5.70 -8.11 -18.39
C PRO A 223 6.23 -7.73 -19.79
N SER A 224 7.46 -7.23 -19.85
CA SER A 224 8.17 -6.98 -21.11
C SER A 224 8.64 -8.27 -21.79
N ALA A 225 8.88 -9.33 -21.00
CA ALA A 225 9.29 -10.64 -21.49
C ALA A 225 8.24 -11.27 -22.41
N SER A 226 8.72 -11.92 -23.47
CA SER A 226 7.88 -12.68 -24.42
C SER A 226 7.18 -13.86 -23.74
N ALA A 227 6.11 -14.36 -24.35
CA ALA A 227 5.40 -15.52 -23.81
C ALA A 227 6.30 -16.76 -23.71
N LEU A 228 7.22 -16.95 -24.66
CA LEU A 228 8.18 -18.05 -24.67
C LEU A 228 9.16 -17.96 -23.51
N GLU A 229 9.72 -16.78 -23.25
CA GLU A 229 10.65 -16.55 -22.13
C GLU A 229 9.97 -16.80 -20.79
N GLN A 230 8.73 -16.31 -20.62
CA GLN A 230 7.94 -16.56 -19.43
C GLN A 230 7.68 -18.06 -19.21
N ILE A 231 7.30 -18.80 -20.25
CA ILE A 231 7.10 -20.26 -20.17
C ILE A 231 8.41 -20.96 -19.82
N SER A 232 9.52 -20.57 -20.44
CA SER A 232 10.85 -21.13 -20.15
C SER A 232 11.27 -20.88 -18.70
N ALA A 233 11.00 -19.68 -18.16
CA ALA A 233 11.27 -19.35 -16.77
C ALA A 233 10.47 -20.25 -15.81
N VAL A 234 9.19 -20.49 -16.09
CA VAL A 234 8.36 -21.42 -15.30
C VAL A 234 8.90 -22.85 -15.40
N GLN A 235 9.30 -23.33 -16.57
CA GLN A 235 9.90 -24.66 -16.71
C GLN A 235 11.17 -24.82 -15.87
N LYS A 236 12.04 -23.81 -15.84
CA LYS A 236 13.24 -23.80 -14.99
C LYS A 236 12.88 -23.82 -13.51
N LEU A 237 11.91 -23.02 -13.09
CA LEU A 237 11.37 -23.03 -11.73
C LEU A 237 10.86 -24.42 -11.34
N LEU A 238 10.10 -25.09 -12.20
CA LEU A 238 9.60 -26.44 -11.92
C LEU A 238 10.73 -27.46 -11.72
N ASN A 239 11.79 -27.35 -12.53
CA ASN A 239 12.96 -28.22 -12.39
C ASN A 239 13.82 -27.92 -11.15
N ARG A 240 13.74 -26.71 -10.59
CA ARG A 240 14.33 -26.39 -9.28
C ARG A 240 13.53 -27.00 -8.13
N ILE A 241 12.20 -27.10 -8.27
CA ILE A 241 11.33 -27.76 -7.29
C ILE A 241 11.56 -29.27 -7.29
N SER A 242 11.49 -29.90 -8.46
CA SER A 242 11.76 -31.32 -8.64
C SER A 242 12.19 -31.58 -10.07
N PHE A 243 13.32 -32.25 -10.25
CA PHE A 243 13.89 -32.50 -11.57
C PHE A 243 12.92 -33.32 -12.44
N GLY A 244 12.63 -32.85 -13.65
CA GLY A 244 11.70 -33.49 -14.58
C GLY A 244 10.22 -33.12 -14.34
N LEU A 245 9.91 -32.30 -13.32
CA LEU A 245 8.54 -31.88 -13.03
C LEU A 245 7.90 -31.13 -14.21
N ALA A 246 8.70 -30.36 -14.96
CA ALA A 246 8.21 -29.60 -16.11
C ALA A 246 7.59 -30.50 -17.21
N ASP A 247 8.04 -31.75 -17.33
CA ASP A 247 7.59 -32.66 -18.40
C ASP A 247 6.14 -33.12 -18.24
N PHE A 248 5.57 -33.00 -17.04
CA PHE A 248 4.17 -33.33 -16.76
C PHE A 248 3.18 -32.22 -17.15
N TYR A 249 3.68 -31.05 -17.54
CA TYR A 249 2.85 -29.88 -17.81
C TYR A 249 2.95 -29.39 -19.27
N ILE A 250 1.80 -29.00 -19.82
CA ILE A 250 1.71 -28.10 -20.96
C ILE A 250 1.37 -26.71 -20.42
N LEU A 251 2.22 -25.73 -20.73
CA LEU A 251 2.08 -24.36 -20.28
C LEU A 251 1.72 -23.46 -21.46
N GLU A 252 0.66 -22.67 -21.33
CA GLU A 252 0.18 -21.78 -22.38
C GLU A 252 -0.24 -20.43 -21.79
N ILE A 253 0.30 -19.35 -22.35
CA ILE A 253 -0.10 -17.99 -21.98
C ILE A 253 -1.26 -17.55 -22.86
N ASP A 254 -2.40 -17.27 -22.24
CA ASP A 254 -3.60 -16.77 -22.90
C ASP A 254 -4.08 -15.49 -22.20
N ARG A 255 -3.84 -14.35 -22.85
CA ARG A 255 -4.20 -13.02 -22.34
C ARG A 255 -5.70 -12.72 -22.49
N THR A 256 -6.45 -13.53 -23.23
CA THR A 256 -7.89 -13.32 -23.44
C THR A 256 -8.74 -13.89 -22.30
N LEU A 257 -8.13 -14.63 -21.37
CA LEU A 257 -8.82 -15.21 -20.21
C LEU A 257 -9.45 -14.13 -19.30
N SER A 258 -8.82 -12.96 -19.19
CA SER A 258 -9.36 -11.87 -18.37
C SER A 258 -8.77 -10.52 -18.77
N ASP A 259 -9.63 -9.50 -18.80
CA ASP A 259 -9.20 -8.13 -19.08
C ASP A 259 -8.59 -7.44 -17.85
N ASN A 260 -9.13 -7.66 -16.64
CA ASN A 260 -8.83 -6.81 -15.46
C ASN A 260 -8.25 -7.56 -14.24
N SER A 261 -7.94 -8.85 -14.38
CA SER A 261 -7.39 -9.70 -13.32
C SER A 261 -6.48 -10.78 -13.90
N GLU A 262 -5.67 -11.43 -13.06
CA GLU A 262 -5.01 -12.66 -13.49
C GLU A 262 -6.00 -13.83 -13.37
N MET A 263 -5.92 -14.74 -14.35
CA MET A 263 -6.77 -15.93 -14.37
C MET A 263 -5.94 -17.14 -14.77
N VAL A 264 -6.28 -18.28 -14.16
CA VAL A 264 -5.62 -19.56 -14.39
C VAL A 264 -6.65 -20.65 -14.57
N LEU A 265 -6.39 -21.50 -15.55
CA LEU A 265 -7.16 -22.67 -15.88
C LEU A 265 -6.25 -23.91 -15.84
N VAL A 266 -6.61 -24.88 -15.00
CA VAL A 266 -5.92 -26.17 -14.86
C VAL A 266 -6.86 -27.27 -15.33
N LYS A 267 -6.46 -28.07 -16.33
CA LYS A 267 -7.26 -29.20 -16.83
C LYS A 267 -6.41 -30.33 -17.38
N SER A 268 -7.01 -31.50 -17.54
CA SER A 268 -6.38 -32.61 -18.24
C SER A 268 -6.12 -32.28 -19.72
N TRP A 269 -4.97 -32.71 -20.22
CA TRP A 269 -4.61 -32.61 -21.63
C TRP A 269 -4.66 -34.00 -22.26
N LYS A 270 -5.44 -34.14 -23.34
CA LYS A 270 -5.57 -35.41 -24.06
C LYS A 270 -4.37 -35.59 -24.98
N ASP A 271 -3.28 -36.13 -24.44
CA ASP A 271 -2.13 -36.59 -25.22
C ASP A 271 -1.65 -37.98 -24.78
N VAL A 272 -0.68 -38.53 -25.52
CA VAL A 272 -0.11 -39.87 -25.26
C VAL A 272 0.56 -39.96 -23.88
N ARG A 273 0.94 -38.82 -23.28
CA ARG A 273 1.62 -38.73 -21.99
C ARG A 273 0.70 -38.38 -20.82
N ASN A 274 -0.61 -38.21 -21.07
CA ASN A 274 -1.63 -37.84 -20.10
C ASN A 274 -1.23 -36.64 -19.21
N ARG A 275 -0.78 -35.55 -19.84
CA ARG A 275 -0.25 -34.36 -19.12
C ARG A 275 -1.34 -33.41 -18.59
N THR A 276 -0.92 -32.49 -17.73
CA THR A 276 -1.77 -31.39 -17.23
C THR A 276 -1.56 -30.12 -18.07
N LEU A 277 -2.64 -29.54 -18.60
CA LEU A 277 -2.60 -28.21 -19.21
C LEU A 277 -2.82 -27.14 -18.14
N ILE A 278 -1.90 -26.17 -18.10
CA ILE A 278 -2.06 -24.90 -17.37
C ILE A 278 -2.14 -23.78 -18.40
N LYS A 279 -3.31 -23.13 -18.48
CA LYS A 279 -3.48 -21.86 -19.21
C LYS A 279 -3.51 -20.71 -18.21
N GLY A 280 -2.73 -19.67 -18.44
CA GLY A 280 -2.67 -18.52 -17.54
C GLY A 280 -2.47 -17.20 -18.28
N THR A 281 -2.85 -16.09 -17.66
CA THR A 281 -2.68 -14.73 -18.23
C THR A 281 -1.22 -14.27 -18.32
N SER A 282 -0.34 -14.81 -17.47
CA SER A 282 1.10 -14.52 -17.41
C SER A 282 1.91 -15.72 -16.93
N GLY A 283 3.24 -15.66 -17.02
CA GLY A 283 4.13 -16.67 -16.44
C GLY A 283 3.96 -16.85 -14.93
N VAL A 284 3.67 -15.77 -14.19
CA VAL A 284 3.35 -15.83 -12.77
C VAL A 284 2.04 -16.58 -12.53
N ALA A 285 1.02 -16.34 -13.36
CA ALA A 285 -0.24 -17.09 -13.29
C ALA A 285 -0.01 -18.59 -13.59
N LEU A 286 0.86 -18.92 -14.54
CA LEU A 286 1.25 -20.32 -14.81
C LEU A 286 1.91 -20.97 -13.58
N ALA A 287 2.88 -20.29 -12.95
CA ALA A 287 3.54 -20.79 -11.75
C ALA A 287 2.53 -21.01 -10.60
N PHE A 288 1.62 -20.06 -10.37
CA PHE A 288 0.52 -20.22 -9.42
C PHE A 288 -0.36 -21.42 -9.78
N GLY A 289 -0.71 -21.62 -11.05
CA GLY A 289 -1.51 -22.75 -11.51
C GLY A 289 -0.88 -24.10 -11.21
N VAL A 290 0.43 -24.22 -11.42
CA VAL A 290 1.17 -25.43 -11.06
C VAL A 290 1.18 -25.62 -9.54
N ASN A 291 1.46 -24.57 -8.77
CA ASN A 291 1.41 -24.64 -7.31
C ASN A 291 0.02 -25.08 -6.81
N ALA A 292 -1.04 -24.48 -7.34
CA ALA A 292 -2.42 -24.82 -6.99
C ALA A 292 -2.75 -26.28 -7.36
N HIS A 293 -2.29 -26.78 -8.50
CA HIS A 293 -2.43 -28.19 -8.86
C HIS A 293 -1.70 -29.10 -7.85
N LEU A 294 -0.44 -28.80 -7.55
CA LEU A 294 0.38 -29.60 -6.65
C LEU A 294 -0.16 -29.61 -5.21
N ARG A 295 -0.58 -28.46 -4.70
CA ARG A 295 -1.16 -28.32 -3.36
C ARG A 295 -2.48 -29.07 -3.20
N ASN A 296 -3.34 -29.06 -4.23
CA ASN A 296 -4.67 -29.66 -4.15
C ASN A 296 -4.68 -31.17 -4.46
N MET A 297 -3.71 -31.68 -5.22
CA MET A 297 -3.66 -33.10 -5.64
C MET A 297 -2.62 -33.93 -4.89
N TYR A 298 -1.53 -33.30 -4.41
CA TYR A 298 -0.37 -34.00 -3.81
C TYR A 298 0.05 -33.38 -2.48
N ASP A 299 -0.78 -32.51 -1.91
CA ASP A 299 -0.55 -31.85 -0.62
C ASP A 299 0.78 -31.08 -0.52
N VAL A 300 1.42 -30.70 -1.63
CA VAL A 300 2.71 -29.99 -1.60
C VAL A 300 2.65 -28.73 -0.73
N HIS A 301 3.75 -28.39 -0.05
CA HIS A 301 3.87 -27.16 0.72
C HIS A 301 5.20 -26.46 0.43
N ILE A 302 5.15 -25.17 0.14
CA ILE A 302 6.32 -24.34 -0.16
C ILE A 302 6.15 -23.02 0.59
N ALA A 303 6.96 -22.81 1.63
CA ALA A 303 6.92 -21.63 2.50
C ALA A 303 8.33 -21.08 2.74
N TRP A 304 8.47 -19.95 3.43
CA TRP A 304 9.79 -19.38 3.72
C TRP A 304 10.63 -20.28 4.63
N ASP A 305 9.96 -21.09 5.45
CA ASP A 305 10.56 -21.96 6.45
C ASP A 305 10.84 -23.39 6.04
N GLY A 306 10.47 -23.75 4.81
CA GLY A 306 10.81 -25.04 4.26
C GLY A 306 9.92 -25.40 3.09
N ILE A 307 10.32 -26.47 2.40
CA ILE A 307 9.54 -27.09 1.35
C ILE A 307 9.26 -28.54 1.72
N ARG A 308 8.07 -28.99 1.35
CA ARG A 308 7.68 -30.40 1.35
C ARG A 308 7.10 -30.74 -0.01
N VAL A 309 7.90 -31.43 -0.81
CA VAL A 309 7.59 -31.81 -2.18
C VAL A 309 7.76 -33.32 -2.31
N GLU A 310 6.74 -34.05 -1.88
CA GLU A 310 6.68 -35.51 -1.99
C GLU A 310 5.76 -35.87 -3.16
N LEU A 311 6.35 -36.11 -4.32
CA LEU A 311 5.61 -36.38 -5.55
C LEU A 311 5.72 -37.85 -5.95
N PRO A 312 4.64 -38.46 -6.49
CA PRO A 312 4.74 -39.76 -7.12
C PRO A 312 5.61 -39.69 -8.38
N ALA A 313 6.09 -40.85 -8.86
CA ALA A 313 6.88 -40.94 -10.09
C ALA A 313 6.14 -40.39 -11.33
N ILE A 314 4.80 -40.37 -11.30
CA ILE A 314 3.95 -39.81 -12.35
C ILE A 314 2.97 -38.83 -11.73
N VAL A 315 3.07 -37.56 -12.13
CA VAL A 315 2.10 -36.53 -11.76
C VAL A 315 0.91 -36.63 -12.73
N SER A 316 -0.24 -37.03 -12.19
CA SER A 316 -1.50 -37.15 -12.90
C SER A 316 -2.23 -35.81 -13.04
N PRO A 317 -3.05 -35.64 -14.10
CA PRO A 317 -3.89 -34.47 -14.28
C PRO A 317 -5.11 -34.46 -13.36
N PRO A 318 -5.74 -33.30 -13.12
CA PRO A 318 -6.91 -33.22 -12.25
C PRO A 318 -8.14 -33.88 -12.88
N HIS A 319 -8.95 -34.56 -12.06
CA HIS A 319 -10.20 -35.18 -12.50
C HIS A 319 -11.25 -34.17 -12.97
N LYS A 320 -11.26 -32.98 -12.35
CA LYS A 320 -12.13 -31.86 -12.69
C LYS A 320 -11.27 -30.65 -13.04
N GLN A 321 -11.72 -29.88 -14.02
CA GLN A 321 -11.12 -28.60 -14.35
C GLN A 321 -11.18 -27.65 -13.14
N MET A 322 -10.06 -27.00 -12.85
CA MET A 322 -9.94 -26.00 -11.79
C MET A 322 -9.75 -24.62 -12.43
N MET A 323 -10.42 -23.61 -11.89
CA MET A 323 -10.26 -22.22 -12.33
C MET A 323 -10.03 -21.32 -11.12
N PHE A 324 -9.04 -20.44 -11.26
CA PHE A 324 -8.67 -19.46 -10.24
C PHE A 324 -8.64 -18.06 -10.86
N LYS A 325 -9.12 -17.07 -10.12
CA LYS A 325 -9.18 -15.68 -10.56
C LYS A 325 -8.71 -14.79 -9.42
N SER A 326 -7.79 -13.87 -9.70
CA SER A 326 -7.25 -12.99 -8.68
C SER A 326 -8.14 -11.79 -8.37
N ILE A 327 -7.97 -11.22 -7.16
CA ILE A 327 -8.53 -9.92 -6.79
C ILE A 327 -7.72 -8.81 -7.45
N GLY A 328 -8.25 -8.25 -8.54
CA GLY A 328 -7.51 -7.27 -9.34
C GLY A 328 -6.33 -7.89 -10.10
N ARG A 329 -5.55 -7.03 -10.77
CA ARG A 329 -4.45 -7.42 -11.65
C ARG A 329 -3.10 -7.52 -10.95
N TYR A 330 -2.90 -6.84 -9.83
CA TYR A 330 -1.60 -6.82 -9.15
C TYR A 330 -1.65 -7.60 -7.84
N ARG A 331 -0.62 -8.42 -7.60
CA ARG A 331 -0.28 -8.90 -6.26
C ARG A 331 1.06 -8.30 -5.89
N TYR A 332 0.99 -7.31 -5.01
CA TYR A 332 2.15 -6.58 -4.52
C TYR A 332 2.85 -7.35 -3.40
N PHE A 333 4.18 -7.24 -3.34
CA PHE A 333 4.96 -7.76 -2.23
C PHE A 333 6.08 -6.80 -1.85
N GLY A 334 6.13 -6.43 -0.58
CA GLY A 334 7.30 -5.81 0.02
C GLY A 334 6.99 -4.55 0.82
N ASN A 335 7.69 -4.40 1.93
CA ASN A 335 7.89 -3.13 2.60
C ASN A 335 9.35 -2.71 2.40
N VAL A 336 9.65 -1.41 2.34
CA VAL A 336 11.03 -0.93 2.36
C VAL A 336 11.79 -1.49 3.57
N CYS A 337 11.12 -1.65 4.72
CA CYS A 337 11.69 -2.24 5.93
C CYS A 337 12.14 -3.71 5.78
N THR A 338 11.49 -4.49 4.90
CA THR A 338 11.82 -5.91 4.68
C THR A 338 13.25 -6.10 4.17
N PHE A 339 13.74 -5.12 3.40
CA PHE A 339 15.10 -5.13 2.89
C PHE A 339 16.13 -5.06 4.02
N SER A 340 15.81 -4.38 5.12
CA SER A 340 16.67 -4.29 6.29
C SER A 340 16.47 -5.44 7.28
N TYR A 341 15.22 -5.74 7.67
CA TYR A 341 14.95 -6.70 8.74
C TYR A 341 14.99 -8.17 8.30
N SER A 342 15.02 -8.45 7.00
CA SER A 342 15.02 -9.82 6.49
C SER A 342 16.02 -10.04 5.35
N PHE A 343 16.09 -9.15 4.36
CA PHE A 343 16.84 -9.41 3.13
C PHE A 343 18.31 -8.94 3.16
N ALA A 344 18.70 -8.13 4.15
CA ALA A 344 20.00 -7.45 4.20
C ALA A 344 21.20 -8.39 4.02
N TRP A 345 21.04 -9.66 4.40
CA TRP A 345 22.12 -10.64 4.44
C TRP A 345 21.96 -11.75 3.39
N TRP A 346 20.98 -11.65 2.49
CA TRP A 346 20.66 -12.71 1.53
C TRP A 346 21.65 -12.79 0.38
N ASN A 347 22.07 -14.02 0.07
CA ASN A 347 22.77 -14.33 -1.17
C ASN A 347 21.80 -14.64 -2.31
N TRP A 348 22.32 -14.84 -3.52
CA TRP A 348 21.50 -15.14 -4.70
C TRP A 348 20.66 -16.41 -4.55
N SER A 349 21.20 -17.48 -3.95
CA SER A 349 20.46 -18.73 -3.79
C SER A 349 19.19 -18.54 -2.93
N ARG A 350 19.27 -17.72 -1.87
CA ARG A 350 18.09 -17.37 -1.08
C ARG A 350 17.11 -16.49 -1.87
N TRP A 351 17.61 -15.53 -2.64
CA TRP A 351 16.78 -14.69 -3.52
C TRP A 351 16.08 -15.50 -4.62
N GLU A 352 16.77 -16.43 -5.28
CA GLU A 352 16.19 -17.29 -6.33
C GLU A 352 15.04 -18.14 -5.75
N TYR A 353 15.27 -18.75 -4.58
CA TYR A 353 14.22 -19.48 -3.86
C TYR A 353 13.02 -18.58 -3.54
N PHE A 354 13.28 -17.36 -3.08
CA PHE A 354 12.22 -16.43 -2.70
C PHE A 354 11.43 -15.91 -3.91
N ILE A 355 12.10 -15.69 -5.04
CA ILE A 355 11.46 -15.32 -6.31
C ILE A 355 10.59 -16.47 -6.83
N ASP A 356 11.05 -17.72 -6.71
CA ASP A 356 10.23 -18.90 -7.02
C ASP A 356 8.99 -18.96 -6.13
N TRP A 357 9.16 -18.77 -4.81
CA TRP A 357 8.04 -18.70 -3.87
C TRP A 357 7.05 -17.57 -4.22
N MET A 358 7.55 -16.39 -4.58
CA MET A 358 6.72 -15.26 -5.02
C MET A 358 5.90 -15.64 -6.27
N ALA A 359 6.53 -16.23 -7.29
CA ALA A 359 5.87 -16.65 -8.51
C ALA A 359 4.82 -17.76 -8.26
N LEU A 360 5.15 -18.76 -7.46
CA LEU A 360 4.25 -19.86 -7.06
C LEU A 360 3.02 -19.37 -6.27
N ASN A 361 3.14 -18.24 -5.57
CA ASN A 361 2.04 -17.60 -4.85
C ASN A 361 1.39 -16.46 -5.64
N GLY A 362 1.79 -16.27 -6.90
CA GLY A 362 1.16 -15.35 -7.82
C GLY A 362 1.60 -13.89 -7.67
N ILE A 363 2.65 -13.57 -6.93
CA ILE A 363 3.17 -12.19 -6.81
C ILE A 363 3.72 -11.71 -8.16
N ASN A 364 3.25 -10.56 -8.65
CA ASN A 364 3.71 -9.98 -9.93
C ASN A 364 4.14 -8.51 -9.85
N LEU A 365 4.06 -7.88 -8.68
CA LEU A 365 4.53 -6.52 -8.46
C LEU A 365 5.36 -6.44 -7.16
N PRO A 366 6.51 -7.13 -7.07
CA PRO A 366 7.38 -7.03 -5.91
C PRO A 366 8.17 -5.72 -5.93
N LEU A 367 8.43 -5.15 -4.75
CA LEU A 367 9.41 -4.08 -4.60
C LEU A 367 10.83 -4.63 -4.88
N ALA A 368 11.65 -3.88 -5.61
CA ALA A 368 13.02 -4.24 -5.94
C ALA A 368 13.98 -3.09 -5.58
N HIS A 369 14.55 -3.14 -4.38
CA HIS A 369 15.40 -2.07 -3.83
C HIS A 369 16.91 -2.40 -3.88
N VAL A 370 17.28 -3.65 -4.18
CA VAL A 370 18.68 -4.10 -4.15
C VAL A 370 19.51 -3.36 -5.20
N GLY A 371 20.61 -2.73 -4.78
CA GLY A 371 21.54 -2.05 -5.67
C GLY A 371 21.22 -0.57 -5.93
N ASN A 372 20.24 0.02 -5.23
CA ASN A 372 19.91 1.44 -5.36
C ASN A 372 21.14 2.34 -5.05
N GLU A 373 21.97 1.94 -4.09
CA GLU A 373 23.15 2.69 -3.65
C GLU A 373 24.18 2.84 -4.77
N VAL A 374 24.31 1.87 -5.68
CA VAL A 374 25.24 1.98 -6.82
C VAL A 374 24.79 3.05 -7.82
N VAL A 375 23.46 3.21 -7.97
CA VAL A 375 22.86 4.24 -8.82
C VAL A 375 23.14 5.60 -8.22
N TRP A 376 22.86 5.79 -6.93
CA TRP A 376 23.14 7.02 -6.21
C TRP A 376 24.63 7.37 -6.17
N LYS A 377 25.51 6.38 -5.91
CA LYS A 377 26.97 6.59 -5.97
C LYS A 377 27.38 7.15 -7.33
N SER A 378 26.88 6.56 -8.43
CA SER A 378 27.19 7.08 -9.77
C SER A 378 26.62 8.47 -10.01
N VAL A 379 25.43 8.80 -9.49
CA VAL A 379 24.87 10.15 -9.57
C VAL A 379 25.78 11.13 -8.82
N PHE A 380 26.14 10.85 -7.57
CA PHE A 380 26.97 11.75 -6.77
C PHE A 380 28.35 11.99 -7.40
N GLN A 381 28.95 10.96 -7.99
CA GLN A 381 30.19 11.08 -8.75
C GLN A 381 30.05 12.01 -9.97
N ASP A 382 28.95 11.94 -10.72
CA ASP A 382 28.66 12.86 -11.84
C ASP A 382 28.52 14.32 -11.35
N PHE A 383 28.12 14.52 -10.09
CA PHE A 383 28.03 15.83 -9.43
C PHE A 383 29.32 16.23 -8.68
N GLY A 384 30.39 15.45 -8.80
CA GLY A 384 31.73 15.79 -8.32
C GLY A 384 32.04 15.44 -6.87
N LEU A 385 31.21 14.63 -6.20
CA LEU A 385 31.51 14.11 -4.86
C LEU A 385 32.58 13.02 -4.93
N THR A 386 33.46 13.01 -3.94
CA THR A 386 34.50 11.99 -3.77
C THR A 386 33.92 10.70 -3.18
N ASP A 387 34.61 9.58 -3.38
CA ASP A 387 34.19 8.29 -2.81
C ASP A 387 34.15 8.34 -1.27
N GLU A 388 35.06 9.08 -0.62
CA GLU A 388 35.04 9.28 0.82
C GLU A 388 33.80 10.04 1.32
N GLU A 389 33.37 11.09 0.59
CA GLU A 389 32.15 11.84 0.92
C GLU A 389 30.90 10.98 0.70
N ILE A 390 30.90 10.12 -0.31
CA ILE A 390 29.80 9.19 -0.62
C ILE A 390 29.77 8.00 0.36
N ASP A 391 30.91 7.50 0.81
CA ASP A 391 30.94 6.39 1.78
C ASP A 391 30.53 6.86 3.18
N GLN A 392 30.78 8.14 3.51
CA GLN A 392 30.17 8.81 4.67
C GLN A 392 28.67 9.07 4.50
N HIS A 393 28.16 8.91 3.26
CA HIS A 393 26.77 9.17 2.92
C HIS A 393 25.84 8.02 3.23
N PHE A 394 26.17 6.83 2.72
CA PHE A 394 25.27 5.71 2.90
C PHE A 394 25.32 5.21 4.33
N ALA A 395 24.15 4.96 4.91
CA ALA A 395 24.08 4.20 6.15
C ALA A 395 24.53 2.75 5.91
N GLY A 396 24.85 1.99 6.97
CA GLY A 396 25.14 0.56 6.84
C GLY A 396 23.95 -0.22 6.26
N PRO A 397 24.14 -1.46 5.75
CA PRO A 397 23.07 -2.24 5.09
C PRO A 397 21.77 -2.41 5.88
N GLY A 398 21.80 -2.26 7.22
CA GLY A 398 20.62 -2.28 8.07
C GLY A 398 19.80 -0.98 8.12
N PHE A 399 20.28 0.11 7.51
CA PHE A 399 19.77 1.47 7.72
C PHE A 399 19.67 2.31 6.43
N LEU A 400 19.71 1.68 5.25
CA LEU A 400 19.81 2.32 3.92
C LEU A 400 18.67 3.31 3.52
N ALA A 401 17.75 3.66 4.42
CA ALA A 401 16.54 4.43 4.11
C ALA A 401 16.66 5.98 4.16
N TRP A 402 17.83 6.58 4.43
CA TRP A 402 17.93 8.03 4.71
C TRP A 402 19.20 8.72 4.12
N ILE A 403 19.12 10.04 3.80
CA ILE A 403 20.14 11.16 3.86
C ILE A 403 20.43 12.08 2.58
N PHE A 404 20.68 13.42 2.77
CA PHE A 404 21.83 14.34 2.33
C PHE A 404 21.61 15.84 1.94
N PRO A 405 22.61 16.76 2.16
CA PRO A 405 22.50 18.23 1.93
C PRO A 405 23.49 18.87 0.92
N THR A 406 23.03 19.86 0.11
CA THR A 406 23.68 21.16 -0.29
C THR A 406 22.96 21.87 -1.47
N ALA A 407 21.64 22.03 -1.39
CA ALA A 407 20.82 22.84 -2.31
C ALA A 407 20.11 23.99 -1.56
N ASN A 408 19.13 24.67 -2.17
CA ASN A 408 18.13 25.40 -1.39
C ASN A 408 17.23 24.37 -0.70
N LEU A 409 17.50 24.09 0.58
CA LEU A 409 17.00 22.89 1.23
C LEU A 409 15.82 23.18 2.15
N LEU A 410 14.78 22.34 2.04
CA LEU A 410 13.76 22.20 3.08
C LEU A 410 14.36 21.31 4.17
N SER A 411 14.58 21.86 5.36
CA SER A 411 14.98 21.03 6.51
C SER A 411 13.75 20.30 7.03
N ALA A 412 13.66 18.99 6.90
CA ALA A 412 12.64 18.26 7.65
C ALA A 412 12.99 18.22 9.13
N LYS A 413 11.97 18.01 9.97
CA LYS A 413 12.18 17.65 11.37
C LYS A 413 13.01 16.37 11.44
N CYS A 414 13.95 16.32 12.37
CA CYS A 414 14.74 15.13 12.62
C CYS A 414 13.83 13.94 12.93
N TRP A 415 13.99 12.86 12.17
CA TRP A 415 13.42 11.55 12.48
C TRP A 415 14.33 10.87 13.51
N ILE A 416 13.77 10.55 14.70
CA ILE A 416 14.28 9.96 15.97
C ILE A 416 15.78 10.05 16.36
N PHE A 417 16.70 10.12 15.42
CA PHE A 417 18.12 10.45 15.57
C PHE A 417 18.39 11.96 15.70
N ASN A 418 19.59 12.27 16.17
CA ASN A 418 20.14 13.62 16.18
C ASN A 418 20.54 14.10 14.76
N SER A 419 20.96 15.36 14.64
CA SER A 419 21.30 16.00 13.36
C SER A 419 22.53 15.45 12.64
N THR A 420 23.32 14.61 13.30
CA THR A 420 24.45 13.92 12.67
C THR A 420 23.95 12.80 11.75
N TYR A 421 22.85 12.14 12.12
CA TYR A 421 22.32 10.96 11.42
C TYR A 421 20.94 11.20 10.78
N SER A 422 20.34 12.39 10.94
CA SER A 422 18.99 12.72 10.48
C SER A 422 18.84 14.23 10.21
N CYS A 423 17.62 14.77 10.34
CA CYS A 423 17.26 16.16 9.98
C CYS A 423 17.56 16.44 8.51
N LEU A 424 17.05 15.57 7.64
CA LEU A 424 17.36 15.59 6.23
C LEU A 424 16.99 16.92 5.59
N LYS A 425 17.87 17.36 4.72
CA LYS A 425 17.71 18.56 3.93
C LYS A 425 17.26 18.11 2.53
N PHE A 426 16.06 18.49 2.11
CA PHE A 426 15.52 18.11 0.81
C PHE A 426 15.76 19.22 -0.20
N VAL A 427 16.19 18.89 -1.42
CA VAL A 427 16.19 19.87 -2.51
C VAL A 427 14.76 20.38 -2.70
N HIS A 428 14.57 21.70 -2.66
CA HIS A 428 13.23 22.27 -2.81
C HIS A 428 12.62 21.85 -4.16
N PRO A 429 11.35 21.41 -4.23
CA PRO A 429 10.75 20.91 -5.49
C PRO A 429 10.73 21.91 -6.66
N SER A 430 10.77 23.21 -6.35
CA SER A 430 10.85 24.30 -7.33
C SER A 430 12.28 24.66 -7.75
N ASP A 431 13.30 24.09 -7.11
CA ASP A 431 14.70 24.29 -7.49
C ASP A 431 14.99 23.49 -8.77
N PRO A 432 15.57 24.09 -9.82
CA PRO A 432 15.95 23.37 -11.03
C PRO A 432 16.85 22.15 -10.76
N LEU A 433 17.62 22.17 -9.68
CA LEU A 433 18.48 21.07 -9.27
C LEU A 433 17.68 19.80 -8.94
N PHE A 434 16.44 19.92 -8.46
CA PHE A 434 15.57 18.77 -8.19
C PHE A 434 15.34 17.94 -9.45
N LEU A 435 15.03 18.62 -10.55
CA LEU A 435 14.82 17.97 -11.85
C LEU A 435 16.13 17.41 -12.42
N GLN A 436 17.24 18.13 -12.27
CA GLN A 436 18.55 17.68 -12.76
C GLN A 436 19.02 16.40 -12.06
N ILE A 437 19.02 16.38 -10.73
CA ILE A 437 19.43 15.21 -9.93
C ILE A 437 18.47 14.05 -10.18
N GLY A 438 17.14 14.30 -10.12
CA GLY A 438 16.14 13.26 -10.33
C GLY A 438 16.24 12.63 -11.72
N LYS A 439 16.45 13.44 -12.76
CA LYS A 439 16.65 12.94 -14.13
C LYS A 439 17.94 12.13 -14.25
N ALA A 440 19.04 12.60 -13.67
CA ALA A 440 20.31 11.87 -13.66
C ALA A 440 20.15 10.50 -12.98
N TYR A 441 19.48 10.45 -11.82
CA TYR A 441 19.16 9.20 -11.13
C TYR A 441 18.36 8.24 -12.01
N MET A 442 17.25 8.71 -12.60
CA MET A 442 16.42 7.87 -13.46
C MET A 442 17.16 7.36 -14.70
N GLN A 443 18.05 8.17 -15.31
CA GLN A 443 18.89 7.75 -16.43
C GLN A 443 19.94 6.71 -16.02
N LYS A 444 20.55 6.86 -14.83
CA LYS A 444 21.49 5.86 -14.31
C LYS A 444 20.75 4.56 -13.95
N LEU A 445 19.56 4.66 -13.36
CA LEU A 445 18.69 3.51 -13.08
C LEU A 445 18.38 2.74 -14.37
N GLU A 446 18.00 3.44 -15.43
CA GLU A 446 17.80 2.86 -16.77
C GLU A 446 19.07 2.17 -17.29
N ASN A 447 20.23 2.80 -17.16
CA ASN A 447 21.49 2.23 -17.64
C ASN A 447 21.91 0.96 -16.88
N TYR A 448 21.69 0.91 -15.56
CA TYR A 448 22.06 -0.25 -14.74
C TYR A 448 21.06 -1.40 -14.87
N PHE A 449 19.75 -1.11 -14.89
CA PHE A 449 18.71 -2.12 -14.72
C PHE A 449 17.63 -2.11 -15.81
N GLY A 450 17.48 -1.03 -16.57
CA GLY A 450 16.44 -0.84 -17.59
C GLY A 450 15.22 -0.06 -17.08
N LEU A 451 14.25 0.18 -17.98
CA LEU A 451 12.98 0.85 -17.65
C LEU A 451 11.91 -0.17 -17.25
N PHE A 452 11.22 0.10 -16.14
CA PHE A 452 10.21 -0.78 -15.56
C PHE A 452 8.82 -0.15 -15.48
N HIS A 453 8.68 1.13 -15.83
CA HIS A 453 7.44 1.90 -15.83
C HIS A 453 6.76 2.08 -14.46
N ALA A 454 7.22 1.44 -13.39
CA ALA A 454 6.72 1.64 -12.03
C ALA A 454 7.89 2.00 -11.10
N TYR A 455 7.83 3.17 -10.48
CA TYR A 455 8.91 3.70 -9.64
C TYR A 455 8.36 4.15 -8.28
N SER A 456 9.02 3.76 -7.21
CA SER A 456 8.61 4.10 -5.84
C SER A 456 9.37 5.34 -5.34
N ALA A 457 8.65 6.26 -4.70
CA ALA A 457 9.22 7.43 -4.04
C ALA A 457 8.28 7.96 -2.95
N ASP A 458 8.77 8.10 -1.73
CA ASP A 458 7.94 8.43 -0.56
C ASP A 458 8.51 9.66 0.18
N PRO A 459 8.17 10.88 -0.27
CA PRO A 459 8.90 12.10 0.13
C PRO A 459 8.77 12.45 1.62
N PHE A 460 7.72 11.95 2.28
CA PHE A 460 7.37 12.31 3.66
C PHE A 460 7.05 11.08 4.52
N ASN A 461 7.65 9.92 4.23
CA ASN A 461 7.43 8.73 5.06
C ASN A 461 7.92 8.98 6.50
N GLU A 462 7.00 8.94 7.47
CA GLU A 462 7.25 9.29 8.89
C GLU A 462 7.86 10.68 9.13
N MET A 463 7.82 11.55 8.13
CA MET A 463 8.28 12.92 8.21
C MET A 463 7.12 13.87 7.97
N VAL A 464 7.04 14.94 8.75
CA VAL A 464 5.98 15.93 8.60
C VAL A 464 6.54 17.08 7.75
N PRO A 465 5.91 17.43 6.61
CA PRO A 465 6.28 18.61 5.84
C PRO A 465 6.29 19.87 6.72
N ASN A 466 7.25 20.77 6.48
CA ASN A 466 7.34 22.04 7.20
C ASN A 466 6.10 22.92 7.03
N THR A 467 5.40 22.76 5.90
CA THR A 467 4.16 23.44 5.59
C THR A 467 3.20 22.49 4.88
N PHE A 468 1.91 22.70 5.13
CA PHE A 468 0.80 22.05 4.42
C PHE A 468 0.08 23.05 3.51
N ASP A 469 0.79 24.09 3.07
CA ASP A 469 0.27 24.99 2.05
C ASP A 469 -0.11 24.20 0.79
N VAL A 470 -1.28 24.52 0.22
CA VAL A 470 -1.85 23.78 -0.90
C VAL A 470 -0.94 23.81 -2.12
N MET A 471 -0.33 24.96 -2.42
CA MET A 471 0.59 25.08 -3.56
C MET A 471 1.86 24.29 -3.31
N PHE A 472 2.37 24.30 -2.08
CA PHE A 472 3.53 23.49 -1.71
C PHE A 472 3.27 21.99 -1.94
N LEU A 473 2.18 21.44 -1.39
CA LEU A 473 1.85 20.01 -1.53
C LEU A 473 1.66 19.60 -2.98
N ARG A 474 1.00 20.45 -3.78
CA ARG A 474 0.81 20.23 -5.21
C ARG A 474 2.13 20.25 -5.97
N ASN A 475 3.01 21.21 -5.66
CA ASN A 475 4.30 21.34 -6.31
C ASN A 475 5.23 20.16 -6.01
N VAL A 476 5.23 19.65 -4.77
CA VAL A 476 6.01 18.45 -4.42
C VAL A 476 5.58 17.26 -5.28
N SER A 477 4.28 16.95 -5.26
CA SER A 477 3.72 15.82 -6.01
C SER A 477 3.95 15.96 -7.52
N PHE A 478 3.74 17.16 -8.07
CA PHE A 478 4.02 17.45 -9.48
C PHE A 478 5.50 17.31 -9.83
N ALA A 479 6.42 17.81 -9.01
CA ALA A 479 7.86 17.77 -9.29
C ALA A 479 8.42 16.35 -9.32
N ILE A 480 8.02 15.51 -8.34
CA ILE A 480 8.41 14.09 -8.29
C ILE A 480 7.95 13.37 -9.55
N TYR A 481 6.67 13.53 -9.91
CA TYR A 481 6.13 12.87 -11.09
C TYR A 481 6.72 13.43 -12.39
N ASN A 482 6.99 14.73 -12.47
CA ASN A 482 7.62 15.35 -13.63
C ASN A 482 9.06 14.84 -13.86
N VAL A 483 9.81 14.51 -12.80
CA VAL A 483 11.10 13.81 -12.92
C VAL A 483 10.91 12.47 -13.62
N MET A 484 9.98 11.64 -13.16
CA MET A 484 9.73 10.32 -13.74
C MET A 484 9.33 10.42 -15.22
N LEU A 485 8.39 11.34 -15.54
CA LEU A 485 7.95 11.61 -16.91
C LEU A 485 9.06 12.11 -17.84
N SER A 486 10.08 12.78 -17.30
CA SER A 486 11.18 13.33 -18.10
C SER A 486 12.10 12.27 -18.71
N VAL A 487 12.02 11.02 -18.21
CA VAL A 487 12.78 9.87 -18.69
C VAL A 487 11.85 8.78 -19.22
N ASP A 488 10.76 8.49 -18.51
CA ASP A 488 9.81 7.44 -18.87
C ASP A 488 8.39 8.00 -19.02
N PRO A 489 7.91 8.26 -20.26
CA PRO A 489 6.56 8.77 -20.49
C PRO A 489 5.43 7.82 -20.06
N LYS A 490 5.74 6.56 -19.75
CA LYS A 490 4.80 5.56 -19.23
C LYS A 490 4.97 5.34 -17.73
N SER A 491 5.70 6.21 -17.03
CA SER A 491 5.94 6.05 -15.59
C SER A 491 4.66 6.09 -14.78
N VAL A 492 4.57 5.20 -13.80
CA VAL A 492 3.60 5.18 -12.72
C VAL A 492 4.38 5.34 -11.42
N TRP A 493 3.97 6.32 -10.62
CA TRP A 493 4.52 6.56 -9.31
C TRP A 493 3.85 5.64 -8.29
N VAL A 494 4.59 4.69 -7.74
CA VAL A 494 4.14 3.82 -6.64
C VAL A 494 4.37 4.56 -5.31
N LEU A 495 3.29 4.83 -4.57
CA LEU A 495 3.32 5.63 -3.34
C LEU A 495 2.80 4.82 -2.15
N GLN A 496 3.60 4.68 -1.09
CA GLN A 496 3.15 4.06 0.16
C GLN A 496 2.21 5.00 0.92
N SER A 497 1.05 4.49 1.34
CA SER A 497 0.06 5.30 2.05
C SER A 497 0.43 5.63 3.50
N TRP A 498 1.51 5.04 4.05
CA TRP A 498 1.91 5.18 5.46
C TRP A 498 2.11 6.63 5.88
N MET A 499 2.65 7.49 5.01
CA MET A 499 2.81 8.91 5.32
C MET A 499 1.49 9.61 5.65
N PHE A 500 0.37 9.16 5.06
CA PHE A 500 -0.96 9.70 5.36
C PHE A 500 -1.53 9.19 6.69
N LEU A 501 -1.00 8.08 7.22
CA LEU A 501 -1.36 7.53 8.53
C LEU A 501 -0.46 8.09 9.64
N SER A 502 0.83 8.30 9.35
CA SER A 502 1.84 8.73 10.33
C SER A 502 1.64 10.15 10.85
N SER A 503 0.77 10.96 10.23
CA SER A 503 0.40 12.29 10.71
C SER A 503 -1.08 12.62 10.44
N GLU A 504 -1.83 12.97 11.50
CA GLU A 504 -3.24 13.38 11.40
C GLU A 504 -3.44 14.60 10.47
N ARG A 505 -2.40 15.43 10.29
CA ARG A 505 -2.44 16.62 9.42
C ARG A 505 -2.80 16.28 7.97
N TRP A 506 -2.53 15.07 7.50
CA TRP A 506 -2.93 14.64 6.15
C TRP A 506 -4.43 14.43 5.99
N LEU A 507 -5.14 14.10 7.07
CA LEU A 507 -6.60 13.96 7.11
C LEU A 507 -7.31 15.32 7.22
N GLU A 508 -6.60 16.36 7.66
CA GLU A 508 -7.12 17.72 7.78
C GLU A 508 -7.15 18.44 6.43
N ASN A 509 -8.06 19.41 6.27
CA ASN A 509 -8.09 20.39 5.18
C ASN A 509 -7.95 19.82 3.76
N GLU A 510 -8.36 18.56 3.54
CA GLU A 510 -8.16 17.85 2.28
C GLU A 510 -6.68 17.81 1.80
N ASN A 511 -5.70 17.85 2.72
CA ASN A 511 -4.28 17.89 2.38
C ASN A 511 -3.84 16.71 1.49
N ALA A 512 -4.26 15.48 1.84
CA ALA A 512 -4.01 14.30 1.02
C ALA A 512 -4.61 14.42 -0.40
N LYS A 513 -5.79 15.04 -0.54
CA LYS A 513 -6.43 15.31 -1.83
C LYS A 513 -5.57 16.25 -2.67
N HIS A 514 -5.12 17.35 -2.09
CA HIS A 514 -4.29 18.32 -2.81
C HIS A 514 -3.00 17.69 -3.34
N PHE A 515 -2.39 16.79 -2.57
CA PHE A 515 -1.21 16.04 -2.97
C PHE A 515 -1.51 15.00 -4.07
N LEU A 516 -2.50 14.13 -3.87
CA LEU A 516 -2.82 13.00 -4.78
C LEU A 516 -3.43 13.47 -6.12
N THR A 517 -4.11 14.61 -6.13
CA THR A 517 -4.75 15.19 -7.34
C THR A 517 -3.88 16.24 -8.05
N ALA A 518 -2.62 16.39 -7.64
CA ALA A 518 -1.67 17.28 -8.31
C ALA A 518 -1.17 16.72 -9.65
N VAL A 519 -1.29 15.41 -9.85
CA VAL A 519 -0.91 14.69 -11.06
C VAL A 519 -2.12 13.99 -11.66
N PRO A 520 -2.10 13.62 -12.95
CA PRO A 520 -3.24 12.98 -13.61
C PRO A 520 -3.66 11.68 -12.91
N THR A 521 -4.97 11.38 -12.92
CA THR A 521 -5.48 10.08 -12.44
C THR A 521 -4.82 8.93 -13.20
N GLY A 522 -4.42 7.88 -12.48
CA GLY A 522 -3.70 6.74 -13.06
C GLY A 522 -2.18 6.89 -13.07
N SER A 523 -1.67 8.07 -12.69
CA SER A 523 -0.23 8.35 -12.59
C SER A 523 0.36 7.92 -11.25
N ILE A 524 -0.46 7.83 -10.19
CA ILE A 524 -0.06 7.35 -8.87
C ILE A 524 -0.75 6.02 -8.61
N LEU A 525 0.02 4.99 -8.31
CA LEU A 525 -0.46 3.72 -7.75
C LEU A 525 -0.24 3.73 -6.24
N VAL A 526 -1.30 3.92 -5.47
CA VAL A 526 -1.20 3.97 -4.01
C VAL A 526 -1.13 2.55 -3.44
N VAL A 527 -0.15 2.27 -2.60
CA VAL A 527 -0.07 1.03 -1.82
C VAL A 527 -0.69 1.31 -0.46
N ASP A 528 -1.94 0.87 -0.26
CA ASP A 528 -2.63 1.05 1.02
C ASP A 528 -2.04 0.10 2.07
N LEU A 529 -1.00 0.59 2.76
CA LEU A 529 0.04 -0.25 3.36
C LEU A 529 -0.45 -1.09 4.54
N TYR A 530 -1.46 -0.64 5.29
CA TYR A 530 -1.97 -1.28 6.51
C TYR A 530 -3.50 -1.44 6.48
N ALA A 531 -4.02 -1.92 5.35
CA ALA A 531 -5.45 -1.86 5.04
C ALA A 531 -6.30 -2.91 5.78
N GLU A 532 -5.68 -3.94 6.37
CA GLU A 532 -6.36 -4.92 7.22
C GLU A 532 -6.77 -4.34 8.58
N GLU A 533 -6.01 -3.36 9.08
CA GLU A 533 -6.30 -2.68 10.36
C GLU A 533 -6.83 -1.26 10.14
N TYR A 534 -6.17 -0.45 9.32
CA TYR A 534 -6.47 0.97 9.10
C TYR A 534 -6.61 1.30 7.60
N PRO A 535 -7.68 0.85 6.93
CA PRO A 535 -7.89 1.10 5.50
C PRO A 535 -8.05 2.59 5.20
N LEU A 536 -7.07 3.18 4.52
CA LEU A 536 -7.10 4.60 4.15
C LEU A 536 -7.96 4.85 2.92
N TYR A 537 -8.19 3.84 2.07
CA TYR A 537 -9.13 3.96 0.96
C TYR A 537 -10.54 4.37 1.43
N GLU A 538 -10.98 3.91 2.60
CA GLU A 538 -12.28 4.29 3.19
C GLU A 538 -12.30 5.78 3.56
N LYS A 539 -11.19 6.31 4.10
CA LYS A 539 -11.06 7.71 4.53
C LYS A 539 -10.90 8.68 3.35
N PHE A 540 -10.22 8.24 2.29
CA PHE A 540 -9.92 9.07 1.12
C PHE A 540 -10.82 8.78 -0.09
N SER A 541 -11.96 8.13 0.14
CA SER A 541 -12.94 7.83 -0.92
C SER A 541 -12.30 7.17 -2.15
N GLY A 542 -11.49 6.12 -1.93
CA GLY A 542 -10.72 5.46 -2.98
C GLY A 542 -9.57 6.31 -3.51
N PHE A 543 -8.84 7.00 -2.61
CA PHE A 543 -7.69 7.86 -2.93
C PHE A 543 -7.99 8.87 -4.05
N TYR A 544 -9.20 9.44 -4.05
CA TYR A 544 -9.64 10.43 -5.04
C TYR A 544 -9.48 9.94 -6.49
N ASN A 545 -9.83 8.67 -6.73
CA ASN A 545 -9.76 7.93 -8.00
C ASN A 545 -8.36 7.49 -8.44
N GLN A 546 -7.29 7.77 -7.68
CA GLN A 546 -5.99 7.16 -7.99
C GLN A 546 -6.08 5.64 -7.79
N PRO A 547 -5.50 4.81 -8.68
CA PRO A 547 -5.49 3.37 -8.49
C PRO A 547 -4.74 2.99 -7.22
N PHE A 548 -5.20 1.95 -6.53
CA PHE A 548 -4.51 1.46 -5.34
C PHE A 548 -4.52 -0.05 -5.18
N ILE A 549 -3.62 -0.52 -4.33
CA ILE A 549 -3.47 -1.91 -3.92
C ILE A 549 -3.78 -2.03 -2.43
N TRP A 550 -4.71 -2.91 -2.07
CA TRP A 550 -5.00 -3.23 -0.68
C TRP A 550 -3.88 -4.11 -0.13
N CYS A 551 -3.16 -3.70 0.92
CA CYS A 551 -2.07 -4.50 1.48
C CYS A 551 -2.31 -4.91 2.93
N MET A 552 -1.80 -6.09 3.28
CA MET A 552 -1.71 -6.59 4.64
C MET A 552 -0.30 -6.37 5.20
N LEU A 553 -0.18 -5.51 6.20
CA LEU A 553 1.10 -5.21 6.86
C LEU A 553 1.46 -6.34 7.83
N HIS A 554 0.58 -6.66 8.77
CA HIS A 554 0.70 -7.71 9.78
C HIS A 554 1.88 -7.59 10.77
N ASN A 555 3.13 -7.46 10.30
CA ASN A 555 4.33 -7.53 11.13
C ASN A 555 5.17 -6.26 11.07
N PHE A 556 5.60 -5.81 12.26
CA PHE A 556 6.49 -4.68 12.49
C PHE A 556 7.81 -5.18 13.10
N GLY A 557 8.94 -4.63 12.67
CA GLY A 557 10.28 -4.95 13.17
C GLY A 557 10.75 -6.41 12.98
N GLY A 558 9.99 -7.27 12.30
CA GLY A 558 10.28 -8.71 12.31
C GLY A 558 10.12 -9.33 13.70
N VAL A 559 9.24 -8.78 14.55
CA VAL A 559 9.02 -9.27 15.92
C VAL A 559 8.41 -10.67 15.87
N GLN A 560 8.96 -11.57 16.68
CA GLN A 560 8.50 -12.97 16.78
C GLN A 560 7.44 -13.16 17.87
N GLY A 561 6.57 -14.15 17.66
CA GLY A 561 5.43 -14.47 18.51
C GLY A 561 4.24 -14.91 17.66
N LEU A 562 3.36 -15.75 18.22
CA LEU A 562 2.16 -16.20 17.52
C LEU A 562 1.07 -15.13 17.63
N TYR A 563 0.68 -14.54 16.52
CA TYR A 563 -0.42 -13.58 16.46
C TYR A 563 -0.94 -13.39 15.03
N GLY A 564 -2.19 -12.97 14.89
CA GLY A 564 -2.80 -12.60 13.63
C GLY A 564 -4.32 -12.45 13.75
N ASN A 565 -4.97 -12.00 12.68
CA ASN A 565 -6.42 -11.80 12.68
C ASN A 565 -7.05 -12.24 11.36
N LEU A 566 -7.15 -13.56 11.18
CA LEU A 566 -7.61 -14.16 9.94
C LEU A 566 -9.03 -13.75 9.58
N ALA A 567 -9.92 -13.65 10.57
CA ALA A 567 -11.30 -13.21 10.37
C ALA A 567 -11.38 -11.77 9.83
N ARG A 568 -10.62 -10.84 10.41
CA ARG A 568 -10.59 -9.44 9.96
C ARG A 568 -9.96 -9.28 8.59
N ILE A 569 -8.87 -9.99 8.31
CA ILE A 569 -8.25 -10.00 6.98
C ILE A 569 -9.29 -10.41 5.93
N ASN A 570 -10.00 -11.52 6.18
CA ASN A 570 -11.05 -11.98 5.26
C ASN A 570 -12.20 -10.98 5.15
N GLN A 571 -12.65 -10.40 6.27
CA GLN A 571 -13.71 -9.39 6.28
C GLN A 571 -13.30 -8.16 5.46
N LYS A 572 -12.10 -7.61 5.67
CA LYS A 572 -11.64 -6.40 4.97
C LYS A 572 -11.43 -6.63 3.48
N LEU A 573 -10.96 -7.82 3.10
CA LEU A 573 -10.92 -8.23 1.68
C LEU A 573 -12.32 -8.33 1.06
N ALA A 574 -13.32 -8.79 1.82
CA ALA A 574 -14.70 -8.81 1.34
C ALA A 574 -15.27 -7.39 1.25
N ASP A 575 -15.05 -6.54 2.26
CA ASP A 575 -15.56 -5.16 2.33
C ASP A 575 -15.09 -4.35 1.11
N VAL A 576 -13.79 -4.36 0.79
CA VAL A 576 -13.26 -3.60 -0.35
C VAL A 576 -13.86 -4.05 -1.69
N SER A 577 -14.15 -5.35 -1.84
CA SER A 577 -14.76 -5.90 -3.06
C SER A 577 -16.22 -5.49 -3.27
N THR A 578 -16.90 -5.02 -2.21
CA THR A 578 -18.31 -4.58 -2.27
C THR A 578 -18.49 -3.10 -2.57
N VAL A 579 -17.42 -2.30 -2.53
CA VAL A 579 -17.53 -0.87 -2.78
C VAL A 579 -17.47 -0.59 -4.28
N SER A 580 -18.62 -0.28 -4.89
CA SER A 580 -18.72 0.19 -6.26
C SER A 580 -17.98 1.53 -6.43
N ASN A 581 -17.30 1.74 -7.56
CA ASN A 581 -16.50 2.94 -7.92
C ASN A 581 -15.14 3.10 -7.24
N ILE A 582 -14.56 2.04 -6.74
CA ILE A 582 -13.21 2.09 -6.20
C ILE A 582 -12.20 1.64 -7.27
N SER A 583 -11.14 2.42 -7.44
CA SER A 583 -9.99 2.19 -8.33
C SER A 583 -9.01 1.12 -7.79
N MET A 584 -9.51 0.11 -7.06
CA MET A 584 -8.67 -0.97 -6.54
C MET A 584 -8.21 -1.85 -7.70
N VAL A 585 -6.89 -1.98 -7.86
CA VAL A 585 -6.27 -2.72 -8.97
C VAL A 585 -5.53 -3.98 -8.51
N GLY A 586 -5.48 -4.26 -7.20
CA GLY A 586 -4.78 -5.43 -6.68
C GLY A 586 -4.82 -5.58 -5.17
N THR A 587 -4.24 -6.68 -4.69
CA THR A 587 -3.97 -6.95 -3.27
C THR A 587 -2.46 -7.10 -3.03
N GLY A 588 -2.01 -7.15 -1.77
CA GLY A 588 -0.59 -7.29 -1.49
C GLY A 588 -0.22 -7.61 -0.06
N LEU A 589 1.07 -7.89 0.13
CA LEU A 589 1.70 -8.11 1.43
C LEU A 589 2.79 -7.05 1.65
N SER A 590 2.78 -6.41 2.82
CA SER A 590 3.61 -5.23 3.14
C SER A 590 4.24 -5.28 4.54
N MET A 591 4.54 -6.49 5.02
CA MET A 591 5.19 -6.71 6.31
C MET A 591 6.59 -6.11 6.39
N GLU A 592 6.98 -5.61 7.55
CA GLU A 592 8.35 -5.13 7.77
C GLU A 592 9.37 -6.26 7.90
N GLY A 593 8.96 -7.44 8.38
CA GLY A 593 9.81 -8.62 8.47
C GLY A 593 9.05 -9.92 8.20
N ILE A 594 9.75 -10.91 7.67
CA ILE A 594 9.21 -12.26 7.37
C ILE A 594 9.72 -13.31 8.37
N ASP A 595 9.58 -14.59 8.04
CA ASP A 595 10.00 -15.75 8.87
C ASP A 595 9.24 -15.88 10.21
N GLN A 596 7.94 -15.52 10.19
CA GLN A 596 6.99 -15.73 11.30
C GLN A 596 5.56 -15.93 10.76
N ASN A 597 4.68 -16.53 11.57
CA ASN A 597 3.23 -16.64 11.32
C ASN A 597 2.83 -17.07 9.88
N TYR A 598 3.50 -18.09 9.33
CA TYR A 598 3.32 -18.57 7.94
C TYR A 598 1.86 -18.81 7.54
N VAL A 599 1.05 -19.28 8.49
CA VAL A 599 -0.39 -19.53 8.31
C VAL A 599 -1.17 -18.27 7.91
N VAL A 600 -0.79 -17.09 8.44
CA VAL A 600 -1.46 -15.81 8.15
C VAL A 600 -1.23 -15.42 6.69
N TYR A 601 0.03 -15.50 6.25
CA TYR A 601 0.42 -15.15 4.89
C TYR A 601 -0.14 -16.13 3.85
N GLN A 602 -0.11 -17.44 4.14
CA GLN A 602 -0.70 -18.43 3.25
C GLN A 602 -2.21 -18.24 3.12
N MET A 603 -2.92 -17.92 4.21
CA MET A 603 -4.35 -17.63 4.17
C MET A 603 -4.65 -16.43 3.27
N ALA A 604 -3.92 -15.32 3.47
CA ALA A 604 -4.10 -14.12 2.66
C ALA A 604 -3.85 -14.39 1.16
N LEU A 605 -2.76 -15.07 0.82
CA LEU A 605 -2.43 -15.44 -0.56
C LEU A 605 -3.49 -16.32 -1.21
N ASP A 606 -4.04 -17.30 -0.48
CA ASP A 606 -5.12 -18.15 -0.98
C ASP A 606 -6.41 -17.33 -1.22
N ARG A 607 -6.71 -16.36 -0.35
CA ARG A 607 -7.85 -15.44 -0.54
C ARG A 607 -7.65 -14.51 -1.74
N PHE A 608 -6.42 -14.13 -2.07
CA PHE A 608 -6.12 -13.28 -3.25
C PHE A 608 -6.49 -13.95 -4.58
N TRP A 609 -6.69 -15.27 -4.62
CA TRP A 609 -7.03 -16.05 -5.82
C TRP A 609 -8.43 -16.70 -5.76
N SER A 610 -9.26 -16.32 -4.79
CA SER A 610 -10.57 -16.92 -4.57
C SER A 610 -11.62 -16.48 -5.61
N PRO A 611 -12.35 -17.41 -6.27
CA PRO A 611 -13.37 -17.09 -7.28
C PRO A 611 -14.61 -16.37 -6.73
N ASN A 612 -14.92 -16.54 -5.43
CA ASN A 612 -16.08 -15.95 -4.76
C ASN A 612 -15.62 -15.08 -3.58
N ASN A 613 -15.47 -13.78 -3.81
CA ASN A 613 -15.25 -12.78 -2.76
C ASN A 613 -16.54 -12.14 -2.26
N GLN A 614 -17.67 -12.83 -2.44
CA GLN A 614 -18.90 -12.38 -1.82
C GLN A 614 -18.71 -12.40 -0.30
N LYS A 615 -19.31 -11.41 0.36
CA LYS A 615 -19.39 -11.30 1.81
C LYS A 615 -19.88 -12.64 2.36
N VAL A 616 -18.95 -13.41 2.93
CA VAL A 616 -19.26 -14.69 3.56
C VAL A 616 -19.87 -14.37 4.91
N ASP A 617 -21.07 -14.86 5.20
CA ASP A 617 -21.60 -14.74 6.55
C ASP A 617 -20.67 -15.44 7.56
N LEU A 618 -20.79 -15.10 8.85
CA LEU A 618 -19.90 -15.62 9.89
C LEU A 618 -19.92 -17.17 9.94
N ALA A 619 -21.06 -17.81 9.72
CA ALA A 619 -21.19 -19.27 9.80
C ALA A 619 -20.48 -19.99 8.64
N ALA A 620 -20.62 -19.45 7.43
CA ALA A 620 -19.92 -19.93 6.26
C ALA A 620 -18.40 -19.65 6.34
N TRP A 621 -17.98 -18.54 6.96
CA TRP A 621 -16.57 -18.25 7.23
C TRP A 621 -15.97 -19.30 8.16
N TYR A 622 -16.60 -19.59 9.30
CA TYR A 622 -16.12 -20.60 10.23
C TYR A 622 -15.97 -21.96 9.53
N THR A 623 -16.98 -22.38 8.77
CA THR A 623 -16.93 -23.63 8.01
C THR A 623 -15.75 -23.65 7.03
N TYR A 624 -15.58 -22.59 6.25
CA TYR A 624 -14.46 -22.46 5.30
C TYR A 624 -13.11 -22.52 6.00
N ILE A 625 -12.89 -21.71 7.04
CA ILE A 625 -11.58 -21.60 7.68
C ILE A 625 -11.19 -22.88 8.43
N TYR A 626 -12.16 -23.61 8.98
CA TYR A 626 -11.92 -24.92 9.60
C TYR A 626 -11.54 -25.99 8.59
N ILE A 627 -12.11 -25.98 7.39
CA ILE A 627 -11.72 -26.89 6.31
C ILE A 627 -10.34 -26.48 5.78
N TRP A 628 -10.11 -25.19 5.58
CA TRP A 628 -8.86 -24.65 5.07
C TRP A 628 -7.68 -24.96 6.02
N ILE A 629 -7.85 -24.78 7.34
CA ILE A 629 -6.75 -25.04 8.30
C ILE A 629 -6.40 -26.53 8.37
N VAL A 630 -7.38 -27.43 8.21
CA VAL A 630 -7.13 -28.88 8.12
C VAL A 630 -6.28 -29.17 6.89
N GLN A 631 -6.67 -28.63 5.74
CA GLN A 631 -5.93 -28.83 4.49
C GLN A 631 -4.52 -28.22 4.57
N TYR A 632 -4.37 -27.03 5.17
CA TYR A 632 -3.07 -26.41 5.42
C TYR A 632 -2.17 -27.30 6.28
N CYS A 633 -2.69 -27.91 7.35
CA CYS A 633 -1.91 -28.82 8.20
C CYS A 633 -1.47 -30.08 7.45
N ILE A 634 -2.37 -30.69 6.68
CA ILE A 634 -2.06 -31.86 5.86
C ILE A 634 -0.97 -31.51 4.84
N GLN A 635 -1.11 -30.35 4.18
CA GLN A 635 -0.11 -29.87 3.22
C GLN A 635 1.25 -29.66 3.88
N ARG A 636 1.27 -28.95 5.01
CA ARG A 636 2.49 -28.55 5.71
C ARG A 636 3.25 -29.71 6.33
N TYR A 637 2.55 -30.69 6.93
CA TYR A 637 3.18 -31.80 7.64
C TYR A 637 3.18 -33.12 6.87
N GLY A 638 2.43 -33.21 5.78
CA GLY A 638 2.38 -34.36 4.88
C GLY A 638 1.56 -35.54 5.34
N ARG A 639 0.69 -35.32 6.32
CA ARG A 639 -0.11 -36.37 6.91
C ARG A 639 -1.28 -35.79 7.69
N LEU A 640 -2.30 -36.63 7.84
CA LEU A 640 -3.46 -36.34 8.67
C LEU A 640 -3.13 -36.66 10.13
N GLU A 641 -2.71 -35.66 10.89
CA GLU A 641 -2.42 -35.79 12.33
C GLU A 641 -3.48 -35.06 13.14
N THR A 642 -4.38 -35.82 13.76
CA THR A 642 -5.58 -35.29 14.43
C THR A 642 -5.26 -34.35 15.58
N ASP A 643 -4.18 -34.64 16.31
CA ASP A 643 -3.73 -33.82 17.44
C ASP A 643 -3.18 -32.47 16.96
N VAL A 644 -2.34 -32.44 15.92
CA VAL A 644 -1.85 -31.19 15.32
C VAL A 644 -3.01 -30.36 14.76
N ILE A 645 -3.94 -31.00 14.05
CA ILE A 645 -5.11 -30.31 13.50
C ILE A 645 -5.94 -29.69 14.63
N SER A 646 -6.14 -30.42 15.73
CA SER A 646 -6.88 -29.92 16.90
C SER A 646 -6.15 -28.74 17.54
N ALA A 647 -4.82 -28.81 17.65
CA ALA A 647 -3.98 -27.72 18.13
C ALA A 647 -4.07 -26.48 17.23
N CYS A 648 -3.95 -26.64 15.91
CA CYS A 648 -4.06 -25.53 14.96
C CYS A 648 -5.45 -24.89 14.97
N LYS A 649 -6.52 -25.66 15.17
CA LYS A 649 -7.88 -25.11 15.41
C LYS A 649 -7.97 -24.31 16.71
N LEU A 650 -7.30 -24.76 17.78
CA LEU A 650 -7.21 -23.98 19.01
C LEU A 650 -6.43 -22.68 18.79
N LEU A 651 -5.28 -22.71 18.12
CA LEU A 651 -4.52 -21.52 17.79
C LEU A 651 -5.33 -20.56 16.89
N LEU A 652 -6.05 -21.11 15.92
CA LEU A 652 -6.97 -20.36 15.05
C LEU A 652 -7.97 -19.54 15.87
N ASN A 653 -8.59 -20.15 16.88
CA ASN A 653 -9.61 -19.50 17.72
C ASN A 653 -9.05 -18.59 18.82
N ASN A 654 -7.73 -18.56 19.02
CA ASN A 654 -7.08 -17.76 20.05
C ASN A 654 -6.13 -16.74 19.42
N VAL A 655 -4.86 -17.09 19.22
CA VAL A 655 -3.82 -16.16 18.73
C VAL A 655 -4.08 -15.64 17.32
N TYR A 656 -4.90 -16.34 16.52
CA TYR A 656 -5.24 -15.95 15.15
C TYR A 656 -6.70 -15.47 14.98
N CYS A 657 -7.48 -15.33 16.07
CA CYS A 657 -8.85 -14.82 16.06
C CYS A 657 -8.99 -13.64 17.03
N ALA A 658 -9.19 -12.43 16.49
CA ALA A 658 -9.24 -11.23 17.31
C ALA A 658 -10.59 -10.95 17.98
N GLU A 659 -11.64 -11.77 17.79
CA GLU A 659 -12.91 -11.52 18.48
C GLU A 659 -12.73 -11.56 20.01
N HIS A 660 -11.84 -12.41 20.52
CA HIS A 660 -11.56 -12.49 21.96
C HIS A 660 -10.74 -11.33 22.55
N ILE A 661 -10.09 -10.51 21.72
CA ILE A 661 -9.33 -9.33 22.18
C ILE A 661 -10.17 -8.04 22.06
N PHE A 662 -11.21 -8.03 21.22
CA PHE A 662 -12.10 -6.87 21.05
C PHE A 662 -13.36 -6.89 21.93
N PHE A 663 -13.85 -8.06 22.36
CA PHE A 663 -15.14 -8.16 23.07
C PHE A 663 -15.18 -7.61 24.50
N HIS A 664 -14.05 -7.16 25.08
CA HIS A 664 -14.07 -6.44 26.36
C HIS A 664 -14.06 -4.91 26.27
N CYS A 665 -14.01 -4.34 25.06
CA CYS A 665 -14.11 -2.89 24.86
C CYS A 665 -15.04 -2.53 23.69
N LYS A 666 -16.32 -2.89 23.78
CA LYS A 666 -17.44 -2.10 23.21
C LYS A 666 -18.80 -2.75 23.51
N LEU A 667 -19.25 -2.54 24.72
CA LEU A 667 -20.68 -2.33 25.02
C LEU A 667 -20.74 -1.16 25.99
N ASN A 668 -20.42 0.03 25.47
CA ASN A 668 -21.17 1.25 25.73
C ASN A 668 -20.71 2.34 24.76
N SER A 669 -21.73 3.00 24.23
CA SER A 669 -21.72 4.13 23.31
C SER A 669 -20.96 5.34 23.83
N VAL A 670 -20.58 6.22 22.88
CA VAL A 670 -19.92 7.53 22.99
C VAL A 670 -18.39 7.43 22.86
N ILE A 671 -17.90 7.92 21.72
CA ILE A 671 -16.47 8.15 21.48
C ILE A 671 -16.11 9.39 22.29
N ASP A 672 -15.50 9.21 23.46
CA ASP A 672 -15.03 10.32 24.27
C ASP A 672 -13.68 10.86 23.77
N GLU A 673 -13.27 11.98 24.35
CA GLU A 673 -12.02 12.67 24.09
C GLU A 673 -10.79 11.85 24.54
N ASP A 674 -10.97 10.92 25.48
CA ASP A 674 -9.94 9.96 25.92
C ASP A 674 -9.64 8.91 24.85
N THR A 675 -10.60 8.53 24.01
CA THR A 675 -10.36 7.65 22.85
C THR A 675 -9.46 8.33 21.80
N ARG A 676 -9.57 9.66 21.67
CA ARG A 676 -8.72 10.49 20.78
C ARG A 676 -7.32 10.70 21.37
N ASN A 677 -7.22 10.93 22.68
CA ASN A 677 -5.94 11.00 23.39
C ASN A 677 -5.23 9.64 23.47
N TRP A 678 -5.99 8.55 23.55
CA TRP A 678 -5.49 7.17 23.50
C TRP A 678 -4.90 6.84 22.12
N LEU A 679 -5.55 7.28 21.03
CA LEU A 679 -4.99 7.16 19.68
C LEU A 679 -3.71 8.00 19.52
N LYS A 680 -3.68 9.23 20.04
CA LYS A 680 -2.48 10.11 20.00
C LYS A 680 -1.28 9.55 20.75
N ASN A 681 -1.50 8.89 21.88
CA ASN A 681 -0.42 8.28 22.66
C ASN A 681 0.05 6.94 22.07
N ARG A 682 -0.80 6.23 21.32
CA ARG A 682 -0.49 4.90 20.76
C ARG A 682 0.48 4.94 19.58
N PHE A 683 0.48 5.99 18.76
CA PHE A 683 1.47 6.16 17.67
C PHE A 683 2.88 6.52 18.18
N LEU A 684 3.00 6.95 19.43
CA LEU A 684 4.26 7.40 20.04
C LEU A 684 4.78 6.47 21.15
N SER A 685 3.93 5.61 21.72
CA SER A 685 4.38 4.52 22.58
C SER A 685 4.56 3.25 21.76
N ASN A 686 5.63 2.50 22.02
CA ASN A 686 5.89 1.17 21.44
C ASN A 686 4.80 0.11 21.78
N ASP A 687 3.61 0.51 22.24
CA ASP A 687 2.54 -0.36 22.77
C ASP A 687 1.69 -1.03 21.68
N HIS A 688 2.08 -0.94 20.41
CA HIS A 688 1.37 -1.65 19.34
C HIS A 688 1.44 -3.18 19.48
N HIS A 689 2.41 -3.71 20.23
CA HIS A 689 2.58 -5.16 20.43
C HIS A 689 3.21 -5.46 21.80
N ASN A 690 2.41 -5.46 22.88
CA ASN A 690 2.80 -6.12 24.15
C ASN A 690 2.72 -7.65 24.00
N ILE A 691 3.35 -8.16 22.94
CA ILE A 691 3.55 -9.57 22.68
C ILE A 691 5.03 -9.84 22.97
N GLY A 692 5.28 -10.74 23.91
CA GLY A 692 6.61 -11.10 24.40
C GLY A 692 7.26 -9.99 25.23
N ILE A 693 6.63 -9.51 26.30
CA ILE A 693 7.14 -8.44 27.18
C ILE A 693 8.54 -8.73 27.75
N LEU A 694 8.92 -10.00 27.85
CA LEU A 694 10.25 -10.42 28.32
C LEU A 694 11.38 -10.01 27.36
N THR A 695 11.05 -9.65 26.11
CA THR A 695 12.00 -9.16 25.11
C THR A 695 12.06 -7.62 25.04
N LEU A 696 11.26 -6.92 25.82
CA LEU A 696 11.28 -5.47 25.94
C LEU A 696 12.14 -5.03 27.12
N ARG A 697 12.63 -3.79 27.06
CA ARG A 697 13.31 -3.14 28.18
C ARG A 697 12.42 -3.19 29.43
N PRO A 698 12.87 -3.78 30.54
CA PRO A 698 12.04 -3.98 31.73
C PRO A 698 11.55 -2.66 32.34
N LYS A 699 10.24 -2.60 32.60
CA LYS A 699 9.57 -1.48 33.27
C LYS A 699 8.48 -1.98 34.19
N PHE A 700 8.32 -1.30 35.32
CA PHE A 700 7.18 -1.55 36.22
C PHE A 700 5.84 -1.20 35.56
N GLY A 701 4.84 -2.07 35.68
CA GLY A 701 3.50 -1.88 35.13
C GLY A 701 3.27 -2.49 33.73
N MET A 702 4.25 -3.19 33.14
CA MET A 702 4.05 -3.87 31.86
C MET A 702 3.04 -5.02 31.99
N LYS A 703 2.22 -5.19 30.95
CA LYS A 703 1.22 -6.26 30.83
C LYS A 703 1.28 -6.87 29.43
N GLU A 704 1.30 -8.20 29.38
CA GLU A 704 1.27 -8.98 28.15
C GLU A 704 -0.17 -9.08 27.61
N GLN A 705 -0.33 -8.97 26.30
CA GLN A 705 -1.62 -9.24 25.66
C GLN A 705 -1.85 -10.75 25.56
N GLY A 706 -3.06 -11.20 25.91
CA GLY A 706 -3.42 -12.62 25.76
C GLY A 706 -3.04 -13.54 26.92
N VAL A 707 -2.67 -13.04 28.10
CA VAL A 707 -2.44 -13.90 29.29
C VAL A 707 -3.65 -14.80 29.62
N GLY A 708 -4.87 -14.36 29.30
CA GLY A 708 -6.10 -15.14 29.49
C GLY A 708 -6.29 -16.37 28.60
N ILE A 709 -5.52 -16.52 27.50
CA ILE A 709 -5.63 -17.67 26.57
C ILE A 709 -4.62 -18.80 26.87
N THR A 710 -3.85 -18.67 27.95
CA THR A 710 -2.76 -19.58 28.33
C THR A 710 -3.19 -21.06 28.32
N LYS A 711 -4.37 -21.39 28.85
CA LYS A 711 -4.87 -22.77 28.87
C LYS A 711 -5.00 -23.39 27.48
N SER A 712 -5.50 -22.63 26.50
CA SER A 712 -5.64 -23.07 25.11
C SER A 712 -4.27 -23.32 24.47
N ILE A 713 -3.30 -22.44 24.74
CA ILE A 713 -1.92 -22.56 24.25
C ILE A 713 -1.23 -23.80 24.82
N TYR A 714 -1.34 -24.06 26.12
CA TYR A 714 -0.81 -25.28 26.72
C TYR A 714 -1.48 -26.55 26.19
N THR A 715 -2.78 -26.48 25.88
CA THR A 715 -3.49 -27.60 25.27
C THR A 715 -2.98 -27.88 23.85
N ALA A 716 -2.82 -26.83 23.04
CA ALA A 716 -2.22 -26.92 21.72
C ALA A 716 -0.77 -27.45 21.77
N TRP A 717 0.04 -26.96 22.71
CA TRP A 717 1.42 -27.41 22.92
C TRP A 717 1.48 -28.90 23.28
N GLY A 718 0.63 -29.36 24.20
CA GLY A 718 0.53 -30.78 24.55
C GLY A 718 0.15 -31.65 23.35
N ALA A 719 -0.79 -31.20 22.52
CA ALA A 719 -1.21 -31.92 21.32
C ALA A 719 -0.11 -31.99 20.25
N PHE A 720 0.64 -30.90 20.03
CA PHE A 720 1.85 -30.97 19.20
C PHE A 720 2.81 -32.02 19.77
N LEU A 721 3.14 -31.99 21.06
CA LEU A 721 4.05 -32.98 21.67
C LEU A 721 3.59 -34.43 21.53
N GLN A 722 2.29 -34.72 21.48
CA GLN A 722 1.80 -36.07 21.19
C GLN A 722 2.16 -36.51 19.76
N SER A 723 1.95 -35.61 18.80
CA SER A 723 2.25 -35.82 17.37
C SER A 723 3.76 -35.90 17.08
N SER A 724 4.62 -35.53 18.02
CA SER A 724 6.08 -35.64 17.84
C SER A 724 6.55 -37.08 17.58
N ARG A 725 5.78 -38.10 18.00
CA ARG A 725 6.09 -39.51 17.74
C ARG A 725 6.18 -39.82 16.24
N THR A 726 5.41 -39.12 15.43
CA THR A 726 5.28 -39.35 14.00
C THR A 726 5.87 -38.21 13.18
N CYS A 727 5.83 -36.96 13.67
CA CYS A 727 6.23 -35.77 12.92
C CYS A 727 7.64 -35.24 13.20
N GLN A 728 8.40 -35.79 14.17
CA GLN A 728 9.70 -35.24 14.58
C GLN A 728 10.78 -35.18 13.49
N GLU A 729 10.62 -35.93 12.38
CA GLU A 729 11.54 -35.91 11.24
C GLU A 729 11.30 -34.68 10.33
N SER A 730 10.13 -34.03 10.41
CA SER A 730 9.82 -32.84 9.63
C SER A 730 10.43 -31.60 10.29
N GLU A 731 11.39 -30.97 9.61
CA GLU A 731 12.01 -29.71 10.07
C GLU A 731 10.96 -28.61 10.25
N ILE A 732 9.95 -28.53 9.37
CA ILE A 732 8.86 -27.56 9.44
C ILE A 732 8.03 -27.77 10.73
N TYR A 733 7.72 -29.01 11.06
CA TYR A 733 7.01 -29.34 12.31
C TYR A 733 7.86 -28.99 13.54
N ILE A 734 9.18 -29.27 13.51
CA ILE A 734 10.09 -28.91 14.59
C ILE A 734 10.16 -27.40 14.78
N ASN A 735 10.21 -26.63 13.69
CA ASN A 735 10.17 -25.17 13.72
C ASN A 735 8.88 -24.65 14.39
N ASP A 736 7.72 -25.18 14.01
CA ASP A 736 6.43 -24.81 14.62
C ASP A 736 6.36 -25.19 16.11
N LEU A 737 6.95 -26.32 16.50
CA LEU A 737 7.04 -26.73 17.91
C LEU A 737 7.94 -25.79 18.73
N VAL A 738 9.05 -25.31 18.16
CA VAL A 738 9.92 -24.30 18.81
C VAL A 738 9.14 -23.01 19.04
N GLU A 739 8.50 -22.48 18.01
CA GLU A 739 7.73 -21.22 18.11
C GLU A 739 6.57 -21.34 19.11
N LEU A 740 5.83 -22.46 19.10
CA LEU A 740 4.76 -22.71 20.06
C LEU A 740 5.28 -22.84 21.51
N THR A 741 6.42 -23.53 21.70
CA THR A 741 7.07 -23.65 23.01
C THR A 741 7.51 -22.29 23.53
N LYS A 742 8.18 -21.48 22.70
CA LYS A 742 8.61 -20.12 23.06
C LYS A 742 7.41 -19.24 23.42
N HIS A 743 6.34 -19.29 22.63
CA HIS A 743 5.13 -18.52 22.90
C HIS A 743 4.48 -18.92 24.23
N ALA A 744 4.38 -20.21 24.54
CA ALA A 744 3.86 -20.68 25.83
C ALA A 744 4.71 -20.20 27.01
N LEU A 745 6.05 -20.24 26.88
CA LEU A 745 6.98 -19.73 27.89
C LEU A 745 6.88 -18.21 28.06
N MET A 746 6.73 -17.45 26.98
CA MET A 746 6.54 -15.99 27.04
C MET A 746 5.31 -15.63 27.88
N LEU A 747 4.16 -16.27 27.61
CA LEU A 747 2.94 -16.07 28.40
C LEU A 747 3.11 -16.47 29.88
N THR A 748 3.89 -17.52 30.13
CA THR A 748 4.16 -18.01 31.48
C THR A 748 5.04 -17.03 32.26
N GLY A 749 6.13 -16.54 31.66
CA GLY A 749 6.98 -15.55 32.30
C GLY A 749 6.26 -14.22 32.47
N ALA A 750 5.36 -13.83 31.56
CA ALA A 750 4.49 -12.68 31.76
C ALA A 750 3.56 -12.86 32.98
N LYS A 751 2.98 -14.05 33.17
CA LYS A 751 2.14 -14.35 34.35
C LYS A 751 2.93 -14.30 35.66
N LEU A 752 4.13 -14.87 35.66
CA LEU A 752 5.05 -14.79 36.81
C LEU A 752 5.48 -13.34 37.09
N TYR A 753 5.65 -12.53 36.04
CA TYR A 753 5.93 -11.11 36.20
C TYR A 753 4.76 -10.33 36.83
N GLU A 754 3.50 -10.68 36.53
CA GLU A 754 2.34 -10.10 37.25
C GLU A 754 2.39 -10.42 38.76
N GLN A 755 2.76 -11.66 39.12
CA GLN A 755 2.90 -12.08 40.52
C GLN A 755 4.06 -11.36 41.21
N LEU A 756 5.19 -11.22 40.51
CA LEU A 756 6.34 -10.44 40.95
C LEU A 756 5.94 -8.98 41.24
N GLN A 757 5.24 -8.34 40.31
CA GLN A 757 4.76 -6.97 40.51
C GLN A 757 3.84 -6.85 41.73
N ALA A 758 2.93 -7.81 41.94
CA ALA A 758 2.07 -7.83 43.11
C ALA A 758 2.85 -7.97 44.43
N SER A 759 3.87 -8.85 44.48
CA SER A 759 4.74 -9.00 45.65
C SER A 759 5.57 -7.75 45.94
N TYR A 760 6.03 -7.03 44.89
CA TYR A 760 6.73 -5.75 45.02
C TYR A 760 5.80 -4.65 45.58
N ILE A 761 4.56 -4.54 45.08
CA ILE A 761 3.57 -3.57 45.58
C ILE A 761 3.33 -3.78 47.07
N ARG A 762 3.21 -5.04 47.50
CA ARG A 762 3.02 -5.37 48.91
C ARG A 762 4.30 -5.22 49.76
N LYS A 763 5.48 -5.06 49.13
CA LYS A 763 6.82 -5.08 49.76
C LYS A 763 7.19 -6.39 50.45
N TYR A 764 6.76 -7.52 49.89
CA TYR A 764 7.06 -8.86 50.42
C TYR A 764 8.33 -9.42 49.77
N GLY A 765 9.49 -9.17 50.40
CA GLY A 765 10.80 -9.47 49.81
C GLY A 765 11.06 -10.93 49.47
N GLN A 766 10.66 -11.89 50.31
CA GLN A 766 10.87 -13.32 50.06
C GLN A 766 10.09 -13.80 48.83
N GLU A 767 8.78 -13.49 48.77
CA GLU A 767 7.92 -13.83 47.64
C GLU A 767 8.39 -13.14 46.35
N PHE A 768 8.89 -11.91 46.47
CA PHE A 768 9.48 -11.18 45.34
C PHE A 768 10.69 -11.92 44.76
N LEU A 769 11.63 -12.37 45.60
CA LEU A 769 12.82 -13.10 45.15
C LEU A 769 12.47 -14.44 44.51
N GLU A 770 11.48 -15.15 45.05
CA GLU A 770 10.99 -16.41 44.48
C GLU A 770 10.39 -16.20 43.08
N ASN A 771 9.55 -15.17 42.93
CA ASN A 771 8.97 -14.80 41.64
C ASN A 771 10.05 -14.31 40.65
N ALA A 772 11.04 -13.53 41.10
CA ALA A 772 12.16 -13.06 40.28
C ALA A 772 12.96 -14.24 39.74
N ALA A 773 13.34 -15.19 40.61
CA ALA A 773 14.03 -16.41 40.21
C ALA A 773 13.19 -17.27 39.23
N ALA A 774 11.86 -17.26 39.36
CA ALA A 774 10.98 -17.95 38.43
C ALA A 774 10.97 -17.31 37.03
N VAL A 775 10.94 -15.97 36.94
CA VAL A 775 11.03 -15.25 35.66
C VAL A 775 12.41 -15.46 35.01
N GLU A 776 13.49 -15.39 35.77
CA GLU A 776 14.85 -15.69 35.27
C GLU A 776 14.98 -17.11 34.72
N ARG A 777 14.33 -18.08 35.37
CA ARG A 777 14.29 -19.46 34.89
C ARG A 777 13.57 -19.57 33.55
N VAL A 778 12.45 -18.87 33.38
CA VAL A 778 11.74 -18.84 32.08
C VAL A 778 12.62 -18.27 30.98
N LEU A 779 13.36 -17.18 31.23
CA LEU A 779 14.32 -16.62 30.26
C LEU A 779 15.44 -17.61 29.91
N SER A 780 15.93 -18.35 30.90
CA SER A 780 16.94 -19.40 30.69
C SER A 780 16.38 -20.60 29.91
N ASP A 781 15.10 -20.94 30.11
CA ASP A 781 14.42 -22.00 29.38
C ASP A 781 14.06 -21.57 27.94
N LEU A 782 13.78 -20.28 27.71
CA LEU A 782 13.64 -19.66 26.39
C LEU A 782 14.96 -19.74 25.60
N GLU A 783 16.09 -19.45 26.25
CA GLU A 783 17.42 -19.70 25.67
C GLU A 783 17.58 -21.17 25.28
N TRP A 784 17.25 -22.09 26.20
CA TRP A 784 17.47 -23.52 26.00
C TRP A 784 16.68 -24.09 24.82
N ILE A 785 15.38 -23.77 24.69
CA ILE A 785 14.60 -24.21 23.52
C ILE A 785 15.10 -23.57 22.22
N SER A 786 15.51 -22.30 22.26
CA SER A 786 15.99 -21.57 21.08
C SER A 786 17.29 -22.16 20.53
N LYS A 787 18.18 -22.66 21.40
CA LYS A 787 19.42 -23.36 21.00
C LYS A 787 19.19 -24.68 20.26
N THR A 788 17.97 -25.24 20.30
CA THR A 788 17.70 -26.52 19.62
C THR A 788 17.48 -26.39 18.12
N HIS A 789 17.36 -25.17 17.57
CA HIS A 789 17.04 -24.96 16.17
C HIS A 789 17.77 -23.76 15.57
N SER A 790 18.46 -23.96 14.45
CA SER A 790 19.35 -22.95 13.83
C SER A 790 18.66 -21.62 13.51
N ARG A 791 17.39 -21.64 13.08
CA ARG A 791 16.60 -20.43 12.79
C ARG A 791 16.29 -19.58 14.03
N SER A 792 16.42 -20.16 15.22
CA SER A 792 16.22 -19.50 16.50
C SER A 792 17.55 -19.13 17.17
N MET A 793 18.65 -19.00 16.43
CA MET A 793 19.97 -18.67 16.99
C MET A 793 20.54 -17.40 16.36
N LEU A 794 21.01 -16.47 17.19
CA LEU A 794 21.72 -15.26 16.72
C LEU A 794 23.00 -15.62 15.96
N SER A 795 23.70 -16.69 16.38
CA SER A 795 24.94 -17.16 15.76
C SER A 795 24.78 -17.45 14.27
N LYS A 796 23.64 -18.00 13.84
CA LYS A 796 23.37 -18.28 12.43
C LYS A 796 23.23 -17.00 11.60
N TRP A 797 22.59 -15.98 12.16
CA TRP A 797 22.46 -14.68 11.49
C TRP A 797 23.80 -13.92 11.44
N ILE A 798 24.62 -14.04 12.50
CA ILE A 798 26.00 -13.51 12.50
C ILE A 798 26.83 -14.17 11.40
N GLU A 799 26.77 -15.50 11.27
CA GLU A 799 27.48 -16.23 10.21
C GLU A 799 27.10 -15.71 8.82
N ILE A 800 25.80 -15.51 8.56
CA ILE A 800 25.30 -15.00 7.28
C ILE A 800 25.74 -13.54 7.06
N ALA A 801 25.62 -12.67 8.06
CA ALA A 801 26.04 -11.27 7.96
C ALA A 801 27.56 -11.15 7.68
N ARG A 802 28.38 -11.89 8.43
CA ARG A 802 29.84 -11.90 8.25
C ARG A 802 30.26 -12.44 6.89
N ALA A 803 29.54 -13.43 6.33
CA ALA A 803 29.84 -13.99 5.01
C ALA A 803 29.69 -12.98 3.85
N ASN A 804 29.01 -11.86 4.08
CA ASN A 804 28.90 -10.77 3.11
C ASN A 804 30.11 -9.80 3.13
N GLY A 805 30.98 -9.88 4.14
CA GLY A 805 32.19 -9.05 4.24
C GLY A 805 33.33 -9.58 3.37
N LYS A 806 34.02 -8.70 2.64
CA LYS A 806 35.21 -9.08 1.85
C LYS A 806 36.49 -9.10 2.69
N THR A 807 36.49 -8.40 3.82
CA THR A 807 37.60 -8.33 4.78
C THR A 807 37.11 -8.63 6.19
N ALA A 808 38.04 -8.94 7.09
CA ALA A 808 37.73 -9.16 8.50
C ALA A 808 37.05 -7.93 9.14
N ALA A 809 37.58 -6.73 8.87
CA ALA A 809 37.02 -5.48 9.38
C ALA A 809 35.58 -5.23 8.89
N GLN A 810 35.32 -5.47 7.60
CA GLN A 810 33.96 -5.38 7.05
C GLN A 810 33.03 -6.42 7.69
N SER A 811 33.49 -7.66 7.85
CA SER A 811 32.69 -8.72 8.48
C SER A 811 32.33 -8.35 9.92
N ASP A 812 33.26 -7.74 10.66
CA ASP A 812 33.06 -7.28 12.03
C ASP A 812 32.03 -6.14 12.09
N GLN A 813 32.10 -5.19 11.15
CA GLN A 813 31.13 -4.10 11.03
C GLN A 813 29.73 -4.62 10.69
N LEU A 814 29.61 -5.63 9.82
CA LEU A 814 28.32 -6.23 9.47
C LEU A 814 27.69 -7.00 10.65
N GLU A 815 28.51 -7.67 11.45
CA GLU A 815 28.06 -8.28 12.71
C GLU A 815 27.58 -7.22 13.72
N GLU A 816 28.30 -6.10 13.85
CA GLU A 816 27.90 -4.97 14.70
C GLU A 816 26.55 -4.40 14.23
N ASN A 817 26.37 -4.18 12.92
CA ASN A 817 25.10 -3.71 12.34
C ASN A 817 23.93 -4.65 12.65
N LEU A 818 24.14 -5.96 12.52
CA LEU A 818 23.12 -6.96 12.86
C LEU A 818 22.72 -6.86 14.34
N ARG A 819 23.71 -6.81 15.25
CA ARG A 819 23.46 -6.77 16.70
C ARG A 819 22.78 -5.47 17.12
N MET A 820 23.23 -4.32 16.60
CA MET A 820 22.56 -3.03 16.80
C MET A 820 21.11 -3.10 16.33
N GLN A 821 20.85 -3.54 15.08
CA GLN A 821 19.51 -3.60 14.51
C GLN A 821 18.53 -4.37 15.40
N VAL A 822 18.89 -5.55 15.88
CA VAL A 822 17.99 -6.41 16.69
C VAL A 822 17.91 -6.03 18.17
N THR A 823 18.62 -4.98 18.61
CA THR A 823 18.68 -4.51 20.01
C THR A 823 18.41 -3.01 20.14
N ILE A 824 19.44 -2.17 20.23
CA ILE A 824 19.35 -0.72 20.50
C ILE A 824 18.99 0.10 19.27
N TRP A 825 19.07 -0.51 18.09
CA TRP A 825 18.79 0.03 16.77
C TRP A 825 19.74 1.14 16.31
N GLY A 826 20.18 2.03 17.20
CA GLY A 826 21.21 3.02 16.90
C GLY A 826 22.14 3.29 18.09
N PRO A 827 23.16 4.14 17.90
CA PRO A 827 24.26 4.32 18.84
C PRO A 827 23.83 4.96 20.16
N GLN A 828 22.66 5.60 20.22
CA GLN A 828 22.11 6.20 21.45
C GLN A 828 20.87 5.47 21.96
N GLY A 829 20.51 4.33 21.37
CA GLY A 829 19.31 3.59 21.75
C GLY A 829 18.02 4.25 21.29
N GLU A 830 18.00 4.74 20.05
CA GLU A 830 16.97 5.60 19.49
C GLU A 830 15.58 4.93 19.46
N ILE A 831 15.53 3.63 19.10
CA ILE A 831 14.31 2.79 19.17
C ILE A 831 14.63 1.38 19.67
N VAL A 832 15.04 1.33 20.94
CA VAL A 832 15.40 0.08 21.64
C VAL A 832 14.29 -0.96 21.56
N ASP A 833 14.69 -2.19 21.24
CA ASP A 833 13.88 -3.41 21.11
C ASP A 833 12.80 -3.37 20.01
N TYR A 834 12.87 -2.41 19.08
CA TYR A 834 11.91 -2.32 17.97
C TYR A 834 11.94 -3.57 17.09
N ALA A 835 13.14 -3.96 16.64
CA ALA A 835 13.35 -5.16 15.81
C ALA A 835 13.84 -6.37 16.62
N ARG A 836 13.43 -6.46 17.89
CA ARG A 836 13.78 -7.55 18.81
C ARG A 836 13.43 -8.93 18.24
N LYS A 837 14.20 -9.94 18.65
CA LYS A 837 14.05 -11.33 18.18
C LYS A 837 14.08 -12.30 19.37
N GLN A 838 13.43 -13.45 19.21
CA GLN A 838 13.43 -14.53 20.19
C GLN A 838 14.48 -15.58 19.80
N TRP A 839 15.75 -15.17 19.83
CA TRP A 839 16.88 -16.01 19.46
C TRP A 839 17.74 -16.37 20.68
N ALA A 840 18.37 -17.55 20.61
CA ALA A 840 19.45 -17.92 21.52
C ALA A 840 20.59 -16.89 21.46
N ALA A 841 21.34 -16.80 22.55
CA ALA A 841 22.28 -15.73 22.90
C ALA A 841 21.64 -14.37 23.18
N LEU A 842 20.54 -13.98 22.51
CA LEU A 842 19.80 -12.78 22.94
C LEU A 842 19.15 -12.99 24.31
N PHE A 843 18.64 -14.18 24.61
CA PHE A 843 18.07 -14.44 25.94
C PHE A 843 19.13 -14.44 27.04
N SER A 844 20.24 -15.17 26.87
CA SER A 844 21.27 -15.24 27.92
C SER A 844 22.08 -13.97 28.08
N GLU A 845 22.45 -13.31 26.97
CA GLU A 845 23.43 -12.21 26.98
C GLU A 845 22.79 -10.81 26.96
N TYR A 846 21.53 -10.69 26.55
CA TYR A 846 20.87 -9.38 26.40
C TYR A 846 19.57 -9.24 27.21
N TYR A 847 18.62 -10.19 27.12
CA TYR A 847 17.35 -10.09 27.86
C TYR A 847 17.52 -10.39 29.36
N LEU A 848 18.13 -11.53 29.71
CA LEU A 848 18.29 -11.96 31.11
C LEU A 848 19.07 -10.96 31.99
N PRO A 849 20.22 -10.40 31.55
CA PRO A 849 20.95 -9.43 32.35
C PRO A 849 20.12 -8.16 32.64
N ARG A 850 19.30 -7.72 31.68
CA ARG A 850 18.42 -6.55 31.85
C ARG A 850 17.36 -6.79 32.92
N TRP A 851 16.73 -7.97 32.88
CA TRP A 851 15.74 -8.37 33.88
C TRP A 851 16.36 -8.51 35.28
N ARG A 852 17.56 -9.07 35.39
CA ARG A 852 18.31 -9.16 36.66
C ARG A 852 18.58 -7.79 37.27
N LEU A 853 19.07 -6.85 36.46
CA LEU A 853 19.35 -5.50 36.92
C LEU A 853 18.06 -4.80 37.40
N PHE A 854 16.96 -4.97 36.66
CA PHE A 854 15.66 -4.46 37.06
C PHE A 854 15.16 -5.06 38.38
N PHE A 855 15.28 -6.38 38.58
CA PHE A 855 14.89 -7.03 39.83
C PHE A 855 15.73 -6.56 41.01
N ALA A 856 17.03 -6.35 40.82
CA ALA A 856 17.91 -5.81 41.85
C ALA A 856 17.47 -4.41 42.31
N HIS A 857 17.09 -3.53 41.37
CA HIS A 857 16.59 -2.19 41.68
C HIS A 857 15.25 -2.22 42.44
N LEU A 858 14.30 -3.07 42.01
CA LEU A 858 13.04 -3.23 42.74
C LEU A 858 13.25 -3.82 44.14
N TYR A 859 14.18 -4.76 44.29
CA TYR A 859 14.48 -5.37 45.59
C TYR A 859 15.17 -4.40 46.54
N ALA A 860 16.10 -3.57 46.04
CA ALA A 860 16.72 -2.51 46.83
C ALA A 860 15.67 -1.52 47.39
N ASP A 861 14.64 -1.23 46.62
CA ASP A 861 13.50 -0.42 47.05
C ASP A 861 12.60 -1.13 48.08
N ILE A 862 12.41 -2.45 47.97
CA ILE A 862 11.75 -3.24 49.04
C ILE A 862 12.54 -3.15 50.36
N LEU A 863 13.87 -3.22 50.28
CA LEU A 863 14.76 -3.10 51.43
C LEU A 863 14.91 -1.66 51.94
N GLN A 864 14.27 -0.68 51.29
CA GLN A 864 14.38 0.76 51.58
C GLN A 864 15.81 1.31 51.52
N LEU A 865 16.69 0.66 50.73
CA LEU A 865 18.06 1.12 50.52
C LEU A 865 18.09 2.31 49.54
N GLU A 866 17.25 2.26 48.50
CA GLU A 866 17.12 3.29 47.47
C GLU A 866 15.68 3.31 46.94
N THR A 867 15.17 4.47 46.50
CA THR A 867 13.85 4.54 45.87
C THR A 867 13.90 4.14 44.39
N PHE A 868 12.94 3.34 43.92
CA PHE A 868 12.91 2.90 42.53
C PHE A 868 12.79 4.09 41.55
N ASN A 869 13.75 4.21 40.63
CA ASN A 869 13.77 5.25 39.61
C ASN A 869 13.99 4.64 38.21
N GLN A 870 12.95 4.67 37.38
CA GLN A 870 12.99 4.11 36.02
C GLN A 870 14.00 4.82 35.10
N THR A 871 14.20 6.13 35.26
CA THR A 871 15.15 6.90 34.42
C THR A 871 16.59 6.48 34.71
N LEU A 872 16.93 6.33 36.00
CA LEU A 872 18.25 5.84 36.41
C LEU A 872 18.47 4.41 35.91
N LEU A 873 17.49 3.53 36.08
CA LEU A 873 17.55 2.17 35.56
C LEU A 873 17.77 2.15 34.04
N ASN A 874 17.04 2.96 33.27
CA ASN A 874 17.20 3.02 31.82
C ASN A 874 18.61 3.43 31.41
N SER A 875 19.22 4.39 32.12
CA SER A 875 20.62 4.80 31.90
C SER A 875 21.59 3.64 32.17
N ARG A 876 21.41 2.94 33.30
CA ARG A 876 22.23 1.78 33.65
C ARG A 876 22.06 0.63 32.67
N LEU A 877 20.83 0.28 32.29
CA LEU A 877 20.54 -0.75 31.28
C LEU A 877 21.28 -0.45 29.97
N PHE A 878 21.23 0.80 29.52
CA PHE A 878 21.88 1.21 28.28
C PHE A 878 23.41 1.08 28.35
N HIS A 879 24.04 1.65 29.38
CA HIS A 879 25.51 1.71 29.49
C HIS A 879 26.16 0.42 29.97
N GLU A 880 25.50 -0.36 30.83
CA GLU A 880 26.08 -1.56 31.43
C GLU A 880 25.80 -2.83 30.60
N ILE A 881 24.74 -2.84 29.78
CA ILE A 881 24.27 -4.06 29.10
C ILE A 881 24.05 -3.82 27.61
N GLU A 882 23.17 -2.89 27.24
CA GLU A 882 22.64 -2.83 25.88
C GLU A 882 23.69 -2.36 24.85
N LEU A 883 24.39 -1.25 25.15
CA LEU A 883 25.45 -0.72 24.29
C LEU A 883 26.68 -1.67 24.25
N PRO A 884 27.20 -2.21 25.37
CA PRO A 884 28.24 -3.22 25.33
C PRO A 884 27.87 -4.44 24.47
N PHE A 885 26.65 -4.98 24.61
CA PHE A 885 26.19 -6.11 23.80
C PHE A 885 26.15 -5.80 22.30
N ALA A 886 25.76 -4.58 21.93
CA ALA A 886 25.69 -4.16 20.53
C ALA A 886 27.08 -4.01 19.88
N LEU A 887 28.09 -3.61 20.66
CA LEU A 887 29.44 -3.32 20.15
C LEU A 887 30.42 -4.50 20.29
N GLN A 888 30.39 -5.27 21.39
CA GLN A 888 31.40 -6.29 21.68
C GLN A 888 31.19 -7.60 20.93
N LYS A 889 32.20 -8.12 20.21
CA LYS A 889 32.09 -9.41 19.51
C LYS A 889 31.64 -10.54 20.43
N ILE A 890 30.77 -11.40 19.91
CA ILE A 890 30.42 -12.66 20.58
C ILE A 890 31.53 -13.68 20.25
N PRO A 891 32.22 -14.25 21.24
CA PRO A 891 33.45 -15.01 21.00
C PRO A 891 33.23 -16.36 20.29
N ASN A 892 32.02 -16.94 20.32
CA ASN A 892 31.73 -18.25 19.71
C ASN A 892 30.42 -18.26 18.90
N ILE A 893 30.49 -18.79 17.68
CA ILE A 893 29.32 -19.14 16.86
C ILE A 893 28.83 -20.51 17.32
N ASP A 894 27.87 -20.53 18.26
CA ASP A 894 27.27 -21.76 18.75
C ASP A 894 26.51 -22.49 17.63
N GLN A 895 26.69 -23.81 17.53
CA GLN A 895 25.86 -24.70 16.72
C GLN A 895 24.59 -25.10 17.48
N PRO A 896 23.51 -25.51 16.78
CA PRO A 896 22.32 -26.02 17.45
C PRO A 896 22.66 -27.22 18.35
N THR A 897 22.14 -27.22 19.57
CA THR A 897 22.40 -28.28 20.56
C THR A 897 21.13 -28.77 21.22
N GLY A 898 21.11 -30.05 21.56
CA GLY A 898 19.96 -30.71 22.17
C GLY A 898 18.90 -31.14 21.15
N ASN A 899 17.92 -31.91 21.62
CA ASN A 899 16.79 -32.37 20.81
C ASN A 899 15.54 -31.55 21.16
N THR A 900 14.98 -30.83 20.19
CA THR A 900 13.82 -29.94 20.38
C THR A 900 12.65 -30.63 21.08
N VAL A 901 12.29 -31.84 20.66
CA VAL A 901 11.15 -32.57 21.21
C VAL A 901 11.38 -32.93 22.67
N VAL A 902 12.60 -33.38 23.02
CA VAL A 902 12.97 -33.73 24.41
C VAL A 902 12.93 -32.48 25.29
N VAL A 903 13.56 -31.40 24.86
CA VAL A 903 13.60 -30.13 25.59
C VAL A 903 12.19 -29.59 25.80
N SER A 904 11.39 -29.52 24.73
CA SER A 904 10.00 -29.07 24.78
C SER A 904 9.14 -29.94 25.73
N LYS A 905 9.32 -31.26 25.74
CA LYS A 905 8.62 -32.15 26.71
C LYS A 905 8.98 -31.86 28.17
N ILE A 906 10.26 -31.61 28.46
CA ILE A 906 10.72 -31.28 29.82
C ILE A 906 10.08 -29.96 30.26
N LEU A 907 10.12 -28.95 29.40
CA LEU A 907 9.54 -27.63 29.66
C LEU A 907 8.03 -27.69 29.84
N TYR A 908 7.33 -28.46 29.01
CA TYR A 908 5.89 -28.68 29.13
C TYR A 908 5.53 -29.25 30.51
N ASN A 909 6.23 -30.30 30.94
CA ASN A 909 5.97 -30.93 32.23
C ASN A 909 6.26 -29.99 33.42
N ARG A 910 7.26 -29.12 33.28
CA ARG A 910 7.62 -28.12 34.29
C ARG A 910 6.53 -27.06 34.47
N TYR A 911 6.01 -26.51 33.37
CA TYR A 911 5.16 -25.32 33.42
C TYR A 911 3.66 -25.58 33.29
N ARG A 912 3.23 -26.76 32.84
CA ARG A 912 1.79 -27.12 32.71
C ARG A 912 0.96 -27.05 33.99
N ILE A 913 1.61 -26.94 35.16
CA ILE A 913 0.99 -26.90 36.49
C ILE A 913 0.61 -25.48 36.91
N ILE A 914 1.17 -24.44 36.25
CA ILE A 914 0.88 -23.02 36.51
C ILE A 914 -0.47 -22.62 35.86
N LYS A 915 -1.49 -23.48 36.01
CA LYS A 915 -2.82 -23.34 35.41
C LYS A 915 -3.62 -22.16 35.96
#